data_AF-A0A963FI40-F1
#
_entry.id   AF-A0A963FI40-F1
#
_cell.length_a   1.000
_cell.length_b   1.000
_cell.length_c   1.000
_cell.angle_alpha   90.00
_cell.angle_beta   90.00
_cell.angle_gamma   90.00
#
_symmetry.space_group_name_H-M   'P 1'
#
loop_
_entity.id
_entity.type
_entity.pdbx_description
1 polymer ?
#
loop_
_entity_poly.entity_id
_entity_poly.type
_entity_poly.pdbx_seq_one_letter_code
_entity_poly.pdbx_strand_id
1 'polypeptide(L)'
;IRSAHGLLNLPFAAALGHLLGIHGALASAYGVEDETDGYLLYWMMLELSLWLMGLSPLVNALEERLPNTGGYPLTLFLANYLPTLIEQGMEGSGEDAVALPLIDLRIAANQLTCDNSGVVFRSFIPLGSLRISGNRIISLRGQTLRVDAQPNFANAHLSVFLYRTLLNLLLERASDDGDNSPLQQLWRDTLQGWLDGSEPFLEVDFRIEGNTLHSLRTAIESNLFELAVVENHITLRERSMRAPVRTGTVFGRVSDAAGNLLGSVSLRLDGSDHTTLTLDDGSYQLSNVTAGSYSIVALRTGYLQQVQPVTVSAGEQVEVNFILEPLRILGSFYRALPAAMEMSWNNAALVYAAAGFTIPVGNDEISRVAAALQRSTAFEPVAVSLREGGYTEPRHFAAYLLSADGPLADPQLRLAAADAVTLVAGIASDEDLQRTAAQLNTALRANDSSAMSVRLPAFLRSLQRFTDSQGILIKGVGCRVVENQVLVPADVDPDTRAFGGVQVSVDYFELALLVLLARWIQQFVLEAEGSDNAGVELNALLGVTETLLDNNEIIGGIGHGISVQGVAGRPDYVQELHIRGNQIRDMAGAGVFCNENAFVVGLNLDANHISLCGQPQGFSAAKGGIVVRAAARCHMHGNHVVQCGREVDALNVLGIDLDTIYGLSFHNNELISNGSSRALLDEGGLRMQEIYGVVSVHDNNFAHNRGTALQWVNSARSGEGALLPAQLLLAVNLYLGTSLSNDQLPAMEQASVQGNGFETSHQNSLPLFRLLNLLQVSFTGNSCRGESMNGALGELDNSSRGLVANNQLHSNNEVGIIVRKMGSGVIHGNVGNVPVEVTASGNIQHGLNIPDVSI
;
A
#
# COMPACT_ATOMS: atom_id res chain seq x y z
N ILE A 1 -11.36 1.37 -32.76
CA ILE A 1 -12.58 1.39 -31.92
C ILE A 1 -13.73 0.87 -32.79
N ARG A 2 -14.34 -0.30 -32.49
CA ARG A 2 -15.51 -0.80 -33.25
C ARG A 2 -16.85 -0.19 -32.79
N SER A 3 -16.89 0.44 -31.61
CA SER A 3 -17.95 1.34 -31.16
C SER A 3 -17.46 2.16 -29.97
N ALA A 4 -17.40 3.48 -30.10
CA ALA A 4 -17.42 4.40 -28.96
C ALA A 4 -18.69 5.23 -29.13
N HIS A 5 -19.55 5.23 -28.12
CA HIS A 5 -20.64 6.19 -28.02
C HIS A 5 -20.37 7.01 -26.77
N GLY A 6 -20.06 8.29 -26.99
CA GLY A 6 -19.80 9.27 -25.96
C GLY A 6 -19.81 10.65 -26.63
N LEU A 7 -20.63 11.56 -26.11
CA LEU A 7 -20.88 12.88 -26.69
C LEU A 7 -19.74 13.84 -26.35
N LEU A 8 -18.97 14.32 -27.34
CA LEU A 8 -18.03 15.43 -27.17
C LEU A 8 -17.91 16.29 -28.44
N ASN A 9 -18.27 17.58 -28.30
CA ASN A 9 -17.74 18.80 -28.94
C ASN A 9 -18.83 19.77 -29.41
N LEU A 10 -19.08 20.86 -28.67
CA LEU A 10 -19.75 22.06 -29.19
C LEU A 10 -19.16 23.37 -28.60
N PRO A 11 -19.17 24.49 -29.37
CA PRO A 11 -18.47 25.74 -29.04
C PRO A 11 -19.34 26.67 -28.17
N PHE A 12 -18.99 26.81 -26.89
CA PHE A 12 -19.88 27.33 -25.82
C PHE A 12 -19.73 28.83 -25.48
N ALA A 13 -18.64 29.50 -25.87
CA ALA A 13 -18.24 30.79 -25.28
C ALA A 13 -19.06 32.03 -25.73
N ALA A 14 -19.59 32.06 -26.96
CA ALA A 14 -20.26 33.26 -27.50
C ALA A 14 -21.74 33.38 -27.12
N ALA A 15 -22.41 32.26 -26.81
CA ALA A 15 -23.82 32.22 -26.42
C ALA A 15 -24.05 32.67 -24.97
N LEU A 16 -23.06 32.45 -24.10
CA LEU A 16 -23.13 32.71 -22.66
C LEU A 16 -23.18 34.20 -22.30
N GLY A 17 -22.48 35.06 -23.07
CA GLY A 17 -22.48 36.51 -22.86
C GLY A 17 -23.83 37.19 -23.10
N HIS A 18 -24.69 36.59 -23.94
CA HIS A 18 -26.04 37.07 -24.21
C HIS A 18 -27.06 36.64 -23.14
N LEU A 19 -26.84 35.49 -22.48
CA LEU A 19 -27.71 34.90 -21.46
C LEU A 19 -27.67 35.65 -20.12
N LEU A 20 -26.49 36.09 -19.68
CA LEU A 20 -26.34 36.87 -18.44
C LEU A 20 -27.07 38.23 -18.50
N GLY A 21 -27.20 38.82 -19.69
CA GLY A 21 -28.01 40.03 -19.90
C GLY A 21 -29.51 39.81 -19.77
N ILE A 22 -29.99 38.58 -20.02
CA ILE A 22 -31.42 38.22 -19.96
C ILE A 22 -31.81 37.81 -18.53
N HIS A 23 -30.91 37.15 -17.80
CA HIS A 23 -31.14 36.72 -16.41
C HIS A 23 -31.35 37.90 -15.45
N GLY A 24 -30.58 38.98 -15.60
CA GLY A 24 -30.76 40.20 -14.81
C GLY A 24 -32.09 40.93 -15.07
N ALA A 25 -32.63 40.78 -16.29
CA ALA A 25 -33.90 41.40 -16.67
C ALA A 25 -35.13 40.63 -16.17
N LEU A 26 -35.07 39.29 -16.12
CA LEU A 26 -36.19 38.43 -15.70
C LEU A 26 -36.36 38.37 -14.17
N ALA A 27 -35.26 38.30 -13.41
CA ALA A 27 -35.31 38.32 -11.95
C ALA A 27 -35.91 39.63 -11.39
N SER A 28 -35.68 40.75 -12.09
CA SER A 28 -36.29 42.05 -11.79
C SER A 28 -37.78 42.12 -12.15
N ALA A 29 -38.26 41.34 -13.10
CA ALA A 29 -39.60 41.46 -13.66
C ALA A 29 -40.66 40.69 -12.85
N TYR A 30 -40.27 39.64 -12.11
CA TYR A 30 -41.22 38.69 -11.51
C TYR A 30 -41.27 38.67 -9.97
N GLY A 31 -40.47 39.47 -9.27
CA GLY A 31 -40.65 39.74 -7.82
C GLY A 31 -40.92 38.50 -6.96
N VAL A 32 -40.02 37.50 -7.02
CA VAL A 32 -40.23 36.19 -6.39
C VAL A 32 -39.97 36.29 -4.87
N GLU A 33 -41.04 36.29 -4.07
CA GLU A 33 -41.00 36.28 -2.60
C GLU A 33 -41.34 34.90 -1.96
N ASP A 34 -41.68 33.87 -2.75
CA ASP A 34 -41.96 32.51 -2.24
C ASP A 34 -41.09 31.43 -2.91
N GLU A 35 -40.53 30.52 -2.11
CA GLU A 35 -39.46 29.59 -2.49
C GLU A 35 -39.90 28.50 -3.49
N THR A 36 -41.18 28.13 -3.55
CA THR A 36 -41.71 27.00 -4.36
C THR A 36 -42.02 27.36 -5.81
N ASP A 37 -42.57 28.55 -6.10
CA ASP A 37 -42.79 29.05 -7.47
C ASP A 37 -41.48 29.40 -8.20
N GLY A 38 -40.40 29.64 -7.42
CA GLY A 38 -39.06 29.88 -7.92
C GLY A 38 -38.51 28.71 -8.74
N TYR A 39 -38.75 27.45 -8.34
CA TYR A 39 -38.18 26.27 -8.99
C TYR A 39 -38.80 25.96 -10.35
N LEU A 40 -40.11 26.19 -10.52
CA LEU A 40 -40.80 26.00 -11.81
C LEU A 40 -40.39 27.08 -12.83
N LEU A 41 -40.24 28.33 -12.36
CA LEU A 41 -39.73 29.42 -13.18
C LEU A 41 -38.26 29.18 -13.56
N TYR A 42 -37.45 28.68 -12.61
CA TYR A 42 -36.07 28.24 -12.86
C TYR A 42 -36.02 27.14 -13.94
N TRP A 43 -36.92 26.18 -13.87
CA TRP A 43 -37.04 25.06 -14.82
C TRP A 43 -37.44 25.53 -16.22
N MET A 44 -38.48 26.37 -16.36
CA MET A 44 -38.88 26.94 -17.65
C MET A 44 -37.75 27.78 -18.26
N MET A 45 -37.00 28.49 -17.43
CA MET A 45 -35.82 29.25 -17.87
C MET A 45 -34.66 28.34 -18.29
N LEU A 46 -34.47 27.17 -17.66
CA LEU A 46 -33.41 26.23 -18.02
C LEU A 46 -33.69 25.45 -19.30
N GLU A 47 -34.92 24.99 -19.49
CA GLU A 47 -35.42 24.37 -20.74
C GLU A 47 -35.24 25.33 -21.94
N LEU A 48 -35.67 26.58 -21.76
CA LEU A 48 -35.50 27.63 -22.76
C LEU A 48 -34.02 27.90 -23.05
N SER A 49 -33.16 27.83 -22.03
CA SER A 49 -31.71 28.00 -22.15
C SER A 49 -31.06 26.87 -22.94
N LEU A 50 -31.41 25.61 -22.67
CA LEU A 50 -30.89 24.44 -23.40
C LEU A 50 -31.34 24.41 -24.87
N TRP A 51 -32.59 24.80 -25.13
CA TRP A 51 -33.12 24.97 -26.47
C TRP A 51 -32.38 26.09 -27.25
N LEU A 52 -32.17 27.25 -26.62
CA LEU A 52 -31.40 28.36 -27.20
C LEU A 52 -29.90 28.02 -27.41
N MET A 53 -29.34 27.12 -26.60
CA MET A 53 -27.97 26.60 -26.73
C MET A 53 -27.79 25.57 -27.86
N GLY A 54 -28.87 25.17 -28.55
CA GLY A 54 -28.80 24.16 -29.61
C GLY A 54 -28.49 22.74 -29.11
N LEU A 55 -28.70 22.50 -27.81
CA LEU A 55 -28.47 21.20 -27.15
C LEU A 55 -29.69 20.27 -27.23
N SER A 56 -30.77 20.69 -27.90
CA SER A 56 -31.95 19.85 -28.15
C SER A 56 -31.62 18.48 -28.78
N PRO A 57 -30.64 18.32 -29.69
CA PRO A 57 -30.28 16.98 -30.19
C PRO A 57 -29.65 16.07 -29.13
N LEU A 58 -28.92 16.63 -28.15
CA LEU A 58 -28.35 15.89 -27.01
C LEU A 58 -29.47 15.46 -26.06
N VAL A 59 -30.37 16.39 -25.73
CA VAL A 59 -31.56 16.14 -24.90
C VAL A 59 -32.43 15.06 -25.56
N ASN A 60 -32.76 15.22 -26.83
CA ASN A 60 -33.57 14.27 -27.59
C ASN A 60 -32.90 12.88 -27.70
N ALA A 61 -31.58 12.80 -27.93
CA ALA A 61 -30.87 11.51 -28.01
C ALA A 61 -30.79 10.78 -26.65
N LEU A 62 -30.78 11.54 -25.55
CA LEU A 62 -30.84 11.00 -24.20
C LEU A 62 -32.28 10.63 -23.82
N GLU A 63 -33.28 11.42 -24.19
CA GLU A 63 -34.72 11.11 -24.06
C GLU A 63 -35.14 9.89 -24.88
N GLU A 64 -34.57 9.70 -26.07
CA GLU A 64 -34.82 8.51 -26.89
C GLU A 64 -34.31 7.23 -26.23
N ARG A 65 -33.30 7.35 -25.33
CA ARG A 65 -32.81 6.26 -24.49
C ARG A 65 -33.42 6.22 -23.08
N LEU A 66 -34.06 7.31 -22.65
CA LEU A 66 -34.67 7.51 -21.33
C LEU A 66 -36.10 8.09 -21.49
N PRO A 67 -37.02 7.38 -22.17
CA PRO A 67 -38.30 7.95 -22.60
C PRO A 67 -39.24 8.33 -21.45
N ASN A 68 -38.95 7.87 -20.22
CA ASN A 68 -39.79 8.07 -19.04
C ASN A 68 -39.24 9.12 -18.05
N THR A 69 -38.08 9.74 -18.31
CA THR A 69 -37.44 10.65 -17.32
C THR A 69 -37.86 12.12 -17.49
N GLY A 70 -38.62 12.48 -18.52
CA GLY A 70 -39.17 13.84 -18.69
C GLY A 70 -38.13 14.97 -18.69
N GLY A 71 -36.90 14.71 -19.17
CA GLY A 71 -35.83 15.70 -19.33
C GLY A 71 -35.11 16.18 -18.05
N TYR A 72 -35.67 16.02 -16.85
CA TYR A 72 -35.21 16.77 -15.67
C TYR A 72 -33.91 16.32 -14.97
N PRO A 73 -33.61 15.01 -14.77
CA PRO A 73 -32.38 14.62 -14.08
C PRO A 73 -31.13 15.18 -14.77
N LEU A 74 -31.21 15.38 -16.08
CA LEU A 74 -30.15 15.89 -16.93
C LEU A 74 -30.03 17.42 -16.87
N THR A 75 -31.17 18.12 -16.84
CA THR A 75 -31.29 19.59 -16.83
C THR A 75 -30.87 20.17 -15.47
N LEU A 76 -31.26 19.56 -14.35
CA LEU A 76 -30.80 19.96 -13.00
C LEU A 76 -29.31 19.67 -12.77
N PHE A 77 -28.84 18.55 -13.33
CA PHE A 77 -27.43 18.13 -13.27
C PHE A 77 -26.52 19.11 -14.02
N LEU A 78 -26.92 19.55 -15.22
CA LEU A 78 -26.21 20.59 -15.97
C LEU A 78 -26.28 21.96 -15.25
N ALA A 79 -27.39 22.28 -14.58
CA ALA A 79 -27.58 23.53 -13.84
C ALA A 79 -26.68 23.69 -12.60
N ASN A 80 -26.50 22.61 -11.81
CA ASN A 80 -25.69 22.65 -10.59
C ASN A 80 -24.18 22.71 -10.84
N TYR A 81 -23.73 22.31 -12.03
CA TYR A 81 -22.31 22.27 -12.41
C TYR A 81 -21.88 23.41 -13.34
N LEU A 82 -22.83 24.16 -13.90
CA LEU A 82 -22.58 25.38 -14.68
C LEU A 82 -21.92 26.52 -13.88
N PRO A 83 -22.18 26.72 -12.56
CA PRO A 83 -21.50 27.74 -11.75
C PRO A 83 -20.01 27.46 -11.55
N THR A 84 -19.62 26.18 -11.42
CA THR A 84 -18.22 25.76 -11.25
C THR A 84 -17.40 25.99 -12.53
N LEU A 85 -18.02 25.85 -13.70
CA LEU A 85 -17.48 26.24 -15.01
C LEU A 85 -17.21 27.75 -15.13
N ILE A 86 -17.97 28.58 -14.40
CA ILE A 86 -17.89 30.05 -14.46
C ILE A 86 -16.77 30.57 -13.55
N GLU A 87 -16.58 29.99 -12.36
CA GLU A 87 -15.56 30.45 -11.40
C GLU A 87 -14.12 30.15 -11.83
N GLN A 88 -13.88 29.04 -12.54
CA GLN A 88 -12.52 28.61 -12.88
C GLN A 88 -11.93 29.29 -14.12
N GLY A 89 -12.74 30.04 -14.88
CA GLY A 89 -12.36 30.55 -16.20
C GLY A 89 -12.12 29.39 -17.17
N MET A 90 -12.55 29.52 -18.41
CA MET A 90 -12.35 28.46 -19.43
C MET A 90 -10.88 28.25 -19.86
N GLU A 91 -9.91 28.67 -19.03
CA GLU A 91 -8.48 28.42 -19.14
C GLU A 91 -7.97 27.37 -18.12
N GLY A 92 -8.86 26.81 -17.28
CA GLY A 92 -8.56 25.71 -16.36
C GLY A 92 -8.02 24.48 -17.07
N SER A 93 -6.69 24.40 -17.19
CA SER A 93 -5.99 23.31 -17.84
C SER A 93 -6.03 22.02 -17.00
N GLY A 94 -6.87 21.06 -17.36
CA GLY A 94 -6.45 19.64 -17.39
C GLY A 94 -6.96 18.66 -16.31
N GLU A 95 -7.59 19.09 -15.22
CA GLU A 95 -8.18 18.14 -14.24
C GLU A 95 -9.62 18.50 -13.82
N ASP A 96 -10.02 19.77 -13.93
CA ASP A 96 -11.35 20.28 -13.56
C ASP A 96 -12.32 20.37 -14.75
N ALA A 97 -12.26 19.40 -15.68
CA ALA A 97 -13.27 19.30 -16.73
C ALA A 97 -14.60 18.84 -16.11
N VAL A 98 -15.73 19.41 -16.58
CA VAL A 98 -17.09 19.01 -16.20
C VAL A 98 -17.23 17.50 -16.33
N ALA A 99 -17.55 16.84 -15.22
CA ALA A 99 -17.82 15.42 -15.24
C ALA A 99 -19.12 15.12 -15.97
N LEU A 100 -19.01 14.31 -17.02
CA LEU A 100 -20.17 13.72 -17.65
C LEU A 100 -20.57 12.44 -16.90
N PRO A 101 -21.87 12.17 -16.75
CA PRO A 101 -22.34 10.90 -16.24
C PRO A 101 -22.03 9.83 -17.29
N LEU A 102 -21.41 8.76 -16.84
CA LEU A 102 -21.31 7.51 -17.58
C LEU A 102 -22.50 6.68 -17.14
N ILE A 103 -23.27 6.10 -18.07
CA ILE A 103 -24.49 5.31 -17.77
C ILE A 103 -24.39 3.87 -18.31
N ASP A 104 -23.90 3.70 -19.53
CA ASP A 104 -23.58 2.38 -20.10
C ASP A 104 -22.41 2.56 -21.06
N LEU A 105 -21.24 2.06 -20.66
CA LEU A 105 -20.06 2.05 -21.50
C LEU A 105 -19.57 0.62 -21.69
N ARG A 106 -19.46 0.20 -22.96
CA ARG A 106 -18.92 -1.11 -23.32
C ARG A 106 -17.76 -0.98 -24.28
N ILE A 107 -16.58 -1.43 -23.83
CA ILE A 107 -15.37 -1.55 -24.64
C ILE A 107 -15.01 -3.03 -24.71
N ALA A 108 -15.36 -3.67 -25.82
CA ALA A 108 -15.19 -5.10 -25.95
C ALA A 108 -14.45 -5.53 -27.22
N ALA A 109 -13.66 -6.60 -27.10
CA ALA A 109 -13.05 -7.31 -28.23
C ALA A 109 -12.17 -6.43 -29.15
N ASN A 110 -11.45 -5.45 -28.59
CA ASN A 110 -10.52 -4.60 -29.34
C ASN A 110 -9.08 -5.12 -29.26
N GLN A 111 -8.28 -4.78 -30.27
CA GLN A 111 -6.82 -4.91 -30.23
C GLN A 111 -6.22 -3.50 -30.36
N LEU A 112 -5.56 -3.03 -29.31
CA LEU A 112 -5.02 -1.69 -29.20
C LEU A 112 -3.51 -1.74 -28.99
N THR A 113 -2.78 -0.94 -29.74
CA THR A 113 -1.37 -0.63 -29.48
C THR A 113 -1.25 0.88 -29.38
N CYS A 114 -0.77 1.35 -28.23
CA CYS A 114 -0.70 2.75 -27.89
C CYS A 114 0.71 3.12 -27.43
N ASP A 115 1.14 4.34 -27.72
CA ASP A 115 2.45 4.80 -27.23
C ASP A 115 2.40 5.01 -25.72
N ASN A 116 1.44 5.78 -25.20
CA ASN A 116 1.37 6.12 -23.77
C ASN A 116 0.25 5.39 -23.00
N SER A 117 -1.03 5.62 -23.33
CA SER A 117 -2.13 4.96 -22.61
C SER A 117 -3.16 4.31 -23.53
N GLY A 118 -3.69 3.16 -23.10
CA GLY A 118 -4.64 2.36 -23.88
C GLY A 118 -6.06 2.90 -23.81
N VAL A 119 -6.71 2.76 -22.65
CA VAL A 119 -8.05 3.28 -22.38
C VAL A 119 -8.00 4.07 -21.08
N VAL A 120 -8.44 5.33 -21.14
CA VAL A 120 -8.37 6.25 -20.01
C VAL A 120 -9.67 7.00 -19.87
N PHE A 121 -10.35 6.80 -18.75
CA PHE A 121 -11.49 7.59 -18.29
C PHE A 121 -11.07 8.39 -17.06
N ARG A 122 -11.34 9.69 -17.08
CA ARG A 122 -11.01 10.61 -15.99
C ARG A 122 -12.18 11.53 -15.72
N SER A 123 -12.35 11.90 -14.46
CA SER A 123 -13.27 12.94 -14.01
C SER A 123 -14.68 12.72 -14.56
N PHE A 124 -15.22 11.50 -14.44
CA PHE A 124 -16.60 11.18 -14.81
C PHE A 124 -17.45 10.86 -13.57
N ILE A 125 -18.77 10.90 -13.71
CA ILE A 125 -19.71 10.46 -12.66
C ILE A 125 -20.17 9.03 -12.98
N PRO A 126 -19.87 8.04 -12.11
CA PRO A 126 -20.12 6.64 -12.39
C PRO A 126 -21.59 6.28 -12.08
N LEU A 127 -22.45 6.33 -13.09
CA LEU A 127 -23.82 5.80 -13.02
C LEU A 127 -23.93 4.54 -13.91
N GLY A 128 -24.94 3.72 -13.65
CA GLY A 128 -25.21 2.51 -14.44
C GLY A 128 -24.00 1.57 -14.57
N SER A 129 -23.68 1.16 -15.79
CA SER A 129 -22.68 0.11 -16.06
C SER A 129 -21.46 0.58 -16.86
N LEU A 130 -20.30 0.00 -16.54
CA LEU A 130 -19.04 0.15 -17.27
C LEU A 130 -18.44 -1.24 -17.44
N ARG A 131 -18.22 -1.67 -18.69
CA ARG A 131 -17.64 -2.98 -19.00
C ARG A 131 -16.52 -2.86 -20.02
N ILE A 132 -15.31 -3.21 -19.58
CA ILE A 132 -14.13 -3.33 -20.44
C ILE A 132 -13.76 -4.82 -20.53
N SER A 133 -14.05 -5.46 -21.65
CA SER A 133 -13.98 -6.93 -21.76
C SER A 133 -13.29 -7.49 -23.00
N GLY A 134 -12.50 -8.55 -22.83
CA GLY A 134 -11.94 -9.29 -23.96
C GLY A 134 -11.03 -8.46 -24.87
N ASN A 135 -10.42 -7.39 -24.37
CA ASN A 135 -9.52 -6.54 -25.16
C ASN A 135 -8.08 -7.02 -25.04
N ARG A 136 -7.29 -6.81 -26.09
CA ARG A 136 -5.83 -6.92 -26.06
C ARG A 136 -5.23 -5.53 -26.17
N ILE A 137 -4.57 -5.05 -25.12
CA ILE A 137 -4.05 -3.69 -25.04
C ILE A 137 -2.55 -3.73 -24.76
N ILE A 138 -1.76 -3.09 -25.62
CA ILE A 138 -0.31 -3.00 -25.49
C ILE A 138 0.07 -1.52 -25.38
N SER A 139 0.64 -1.12 -24.24
CA SER A 139 1.26 0.19 -24.08
C SER A 139 2.79 0.10 -24.22
N LEU A 140 3.36 1.03 -25.00
CA LEU A 140 4.80 1.06 -25.28
C LEU A 140 5.61 1.96 -24.32
N ARG A 141 4.95 2.85 -23.57
CA ARG A 141 5.58 3.84 -22.65
C ARG A 141 4.80 4.06 -21.35
N GLY A 142 3.54 3.64 -21.26
CA GLY A 142 2.68 3.97 -20.13
C GLY A 142 1.72 2.86 -19.72
N GLN A 143 0.57 3.28 -19.18
CA GLN A 143 -0.45 2.45 -18.55
C GLN A 143 -1.49 1.93 -19.55
N THR A 144 -1.96 0.69 -19.38
CA THR A 144 -2.99 0.12 -20.28
C THR A 144 -4.40 0.62 -20.01
N LEU A 145 -4.86 0.61 -18.75
CA LEU A 145 -6.22 0.95 -18.35
C LEU A 145 -6.22 1.89 -17.15
N ARG A 146 -7.00 2.97 -17.25
CA ARG A 146 -7.27 3.89 -16.13
C ARG A 146 -8.75 4.28 -16.11
N VAL A 147 -9.39 4.11 -14.96
CA VAL A 147 -10.80 4.43 -14.74
C VAL A 147 -10.94 5.24 -13.47
N ASP A 148 -10.82 6.56 -13.58
CA ASP A 148 -10.91 7.49 -12.46
C ASP A 148 -12.20 8.30 -12.54
N ALA A 149 -13.15 8.01 -11.66
CA ALA A 149 -14.30 8.84 -11.40
C ALA A 149 -13.90 10.12 -10.65
N GLN A 150 -14.78 11.11 -10.65
CA GLN A 150 -14.65 12.23 -9.72
C GLN A 150 -14.68 11.71 -8.27
N PRO A 151 -13.74 12.14 -7.40
CA PRO A 151 -13.64 11.64 -6.02
C PRO A 151 -14.97 11.68 -5.24
N ASN A 152 -15.74 12.77 -5.38
CA ASN A 152 -17.02 12.93 -4.69
C ASN A 152 -18.10 11.93 -5.13
N PHE A 153 -17.91 11.23 -6.25
CA PHE A 153 -18.85 10.29 -6.84
C PHE A 153 -18.25 8.90 -7.04
N ALA A 154 -17.01 8.65 -6.59
CA ALA A 154 -16.34 7.36 -6.74
C ALA A 154 -17.13 6.21 -6.09
N ASN A 155 -17.86 6.53 -5.01
CA ASN A 155 -18.90 5.68 -4.44
C ASN A 155 -20.25 5.95 -5.14
N ALA A 156 -20.52 5.18 -6.18
CA ALA A 156 -21.79 5.25 -6.91
C ALA A 156 -22.99 4.89 -6.02
N HIS A 157 -22.84 3.97 -5.05
CA HIS A 157 -23.91 3.59 -4.13
C HIS A 157 -24.33 4.71 -3.21
N LEU A 158 -23.38 5.49 -2.68
CA LEU A 158 -23.70 6.70 -1.93
C LEU A 158 -24.48 7.69 -2.81
N SER A 159 -24.04 7.86 -4.06
CA SER A 159 -24.71 8.76 -5.01
C SER A 159 -26.15 8.32 -5.29
N VAL A 160 -26.37 7.01 -5.49
CA VAL A 160 -27.69 6.39 -5.66
C VAL A 160 -28.54 6.54 -4.40
N PHE A 161 -27.97 6.30 -3.22
CA PHE A 161 -28.67 6.45 -1.94
C PHE A 161 -29.13 7.91 -1.72
N LEU A 162 -28.24 8.88 -1.94
CA LEU A 162 -28.57 10.30 -1.83
C LEU A 162 -29.66 10.69 -2.80
N TYR A 163 -29.55 10.23 -4.05
CA TYR A 163 -30.55 10.47 -5.08
C TYR A 163 -31.93 9.97 -4.64
N ARG A 164 -32.05 8.70 -4.22
CA ARG A 164 -33.30 8.11 -3.73
C ARG A 164 -33.85 8.85 -2.50
N THR A 165 -32.98 9.16 -1.53
CA THR A 165 -33.39 9.82 -0.28
C THR A 165 -33.90 11.24 -0.52
N LEU A 166 -33.19 12.04 -1.32
CA LEU A 166 -33.59 13.41 -1.66
C LEU A 166 -34.91 13.43 -2.43
N LEU A 167 -35.10 12.53 -3.39
CA LEU A 167 -36.34 12.45 -4.16
C LEU A 167 -37.54 12.05 -3.31
N ASN A 168 -37.37 11.06 -2.42
CA ASN A 168 -38.43 10.66 -1.48
C ASN A 168 -38.79 11.80 -0.53
N LEU A 169 -37.80 12.53 0.00
CA LEU A 169 -38.05 13.68 0.88
C LEU A 169 -38.77 14.83 0.14
N LEU A 170 -38.42 15.07 -1.12
CA LEU A 170 -39.14 16.04 -1.97
C LEU A 170 -40.57 15.57 -2.28
N LEU A 171 -40.79 14.26 -2.48
CA LEU A 171 -42.11 13.67 -2.69
C LEU A 171 -43.00 13.77 -1.44
N GLU A 172 -42.44 13.50 -0.26
CA GLU A 172 -43.13 13.65 1.03
C GLU A 172 -43.54 15.12 1.23
N ARG A 173 -42.61 16.04 1.01
CA ARG A 173 -42.89 17.48 1.15
C ARG A 173 -43.90 17.99 0.12
N ALA A 174 -43.88 17.44 -1.08
CA ALA A 174 -44.91 17.69 -2.10
C ALA A 174 -46.29 17.09 -1.72
N SER A 175 -46.33 16.18 -0.75
CA SER A 175 -47.55 15.48 -0.30
C SER A 175 -48.14 16.07 0.98
N ASP A 176 -47.33 16.74 1.82
CA ASP A 176 -47.73 17.25 3.15
C ASP A 176 -48.52 18.56 3.14
N ASP A 177 -48.46 19.36 2.08
CA ASP A 177 -48.94 20.76 2.12
C ASP A 177 -50.47 20.95 2.09
N GLY A 178 -51.29 19.90 2.03
CA GLY A 178 -52.76 19.98 2.06
C GLY A 178 -53.41 20.72 0.88
N ASP A 179 -52.62 21.38 0.03
CA ASP A 179 -53.00 21.87 -1.28
C ASP A 179 -53.13 20.68 -2.24
N ASN A 180 -54.11 20.74 -3.14
CA ASN A 180 -54.31 19.73 -4.19
C ASN A 180 -54.42 20.45 -5.54
N SER A 181 -53.67 21.55 -5.67
CA SER A 181 -53.62 22.30 -6.91
C SER A 181 -53.09 21.41 -8.05
N PRO A 182 -53.54 21.63 -9.29
CA PRO A 182 -53.02 20.91 -10.45
C PRO A 182 -51.49 21.01 -10.60
N LEU A 183 -50.89 22.10 -10.10
CA LEU A 183 -49.43 22.30 -10.08
C LEU A 183 -48.74 21.37 -9.07
N GLN A 184 -49.27 21.23 -7.86
CA GLN A 184 -48.74 20.25 -6.90
C GLN A 184 -48.92 18.81 -7.37
N GLN A 185 -50.05 18.49 -8.00
CA GLN A 185 -50.27 17.15 -8.56
C GLN A 185 -49.29 16.87 -9.69
N LEU A 186 -49.07 17.83 -10.60
CA LEU A 186 -48.04 17.74 -11.63
C LEU A 186 -46.65 17.56 -11.01
N TRP A 187 -46.32 18.31 -9.95
CA TRP A 187 -45.04 18.20 -9.24
C TRP A 187 -44.82 16.80 -8.64
N ARG A 188 -45.83 16.23 -7.96
CA ARG A 188 -45.79 14.86 -7.43
C ARG A 188 -45.63 13.82 -8.54
N ASP A 189 -46.47 13.88 -9.57
CA ASP A 189 -46.44 12.92 -10.69
C ASP A 189 -45.09 12.98 -11.41
N THR A 190 -44.49 14.17 -11.50
CA THR A 190 -43.18 14.38 -12.11
C THR A 190 -42.05 13.80 -11.26
N LEU A 191 -42.01 14.09 -9.96
CA LEU A 191 -41.03 13.51 -9.03
C LEU A 191 -41.13 11.98 -8.99
N GLN A 192 -42.35 11.44 -8.97
CA GLN A 192 -42.58 9.99 -9.01
C GLN A 192 -42.09 9.40 -10.34
N GLY A 193 -42.36 10.07 -11.46
CA GLY A 193 -41.83 9.67 -12.76
C GLY A 193 -40.30 9.67 -12.84
N TRP A 194 -39.61 10.58 -12.14
CA TRP A 194 -38.15 10.55 -12.05
C TRP A 194 -37.63 9.41 -11.21
N LEU A 195 -38.25 9.15 -10.06
CA LEU A 195 -37.91 8.00 -9.23
C LEU A 195 -38.03 6.71 -10.06
N ASP A 196 -39.20 6.49 -10.66
CA ASP A 196 -39.48 5.29 -11.46
C ASP A 196 -38.59 5.18 -12.71
N GLY A 197 -38.32 6.30 -13.37
CA GLY A 197 -37.53 6.36 -14.60
C GLY A 197 -36.02 6.27 -14.39
N SER A 198 -35.53 6.52 -13.17
CA SER A 198 -34.11 6.54 -12.85
C SER A 198 -33.54 5.18 -12.41
N GLU A 199 -34.37 4.34 -11.79
CA GLU A 199 -34.00 3.03 -11.27
C GLU A 199 -33.13 2.18 -12.23
N PRO A 200 -33.43 2.07 -13.54
CA PRO A 200 -32.64 1.23 -14.45
C PRO A 200 -31.17 1.64 -14.63
N PHE A 201 -30.81 2.91 -14.36
CA PHE A 201 -29.41 3.38 -14.44
C PHE A 201 -28.81 3.73 -13.07
N LEU A 202 -29.55 3.48 -11.99
CA LEU A 202 -29.02 3.48 -10.62
C LEU A 202 -28.46 2.10 -10.23
N GLU A 203 -28.71 1.05 -11.04
CA GLU A 203 -28.04 -0.24 -10.90
C GLU A 203 -26.59 -0.15 -11.38
N VAL A 204 -25.66 -0.29 -10.45
CA VAL A 204 -24.22 -0.15 -10.69
C VAL A 204 -23.60 -1.49 -11.07
N ASP A 205 -22.97 -1.61 -12.25
CA ASP A 205 -22.18 -2.78 -12.67
C ASP A 205 -20.86 -2.35 -13.34
N PHE A 206 -19.78 -2.32 -12.57
CA PHE A 206 -18.45 -1.94 -13.07
C PHE A 206 -17.53 -3.16 -13.18
N ARG A 207 -17.08 -3.46 -14.41
CA ARG A 207 -16.28 -4.64 -14.72
C ARG A 207 -15.13 -4.37 -15.68
N ILE A 208 -13.96 -4.91 -15.33
CA ILE A 208 -12.82 -5.07 -16.23
C ILE A 208 -12.52 -6.58 -16.28
N GLU A 209 -12.94 -7.25 -17.36
CA GLU A 209 -12.98 -8.71 -17.41
C GLU A 209 -12.32 -9.34 -18.64
N GLY A 210 -11.51 -10.38 -18.47
CA GLY A 210 -10.99 -11.17 -19.57
C GLY A 210 -10.06 -10.42 -20.54
N ASN A 211 -9.38 -9.35 -20.12
CA ASN A 211 -8.48 -8.58 -20.98
C ASN A 211 -7.05 -9.13 -20.94
N THR A 212 -6.31 -8.97 -22.04
CA THR A 212 -4.87 -9.21 -22.12
C THR A 212 -4.14 -7.87 -22.18
N LEU A 213 -3.40 -7.52 -21.14
CA LEU A 213 -2.77 -6.22 -20.95
C LEU A 213 -1.25 -6.37 -20.91
N HIS A 214 -0.55 -5.63 -21.77
CA HIS A 214 0.89 -5.47 -21.70
C HIS A 214 1.19 -4.00 -21.39
N SER A 215 1.73 -3.73 -20.20
CA SER A 215 1.90 -2.37 -19.69
C SER A 215 3.35 -2.11 -19.28
N LEU A 216 3.84 -0.88 -19.46
CA LEU A 216 5.13 -0.44 -18.90
C LEU A 216 4.99 0.26 -17.54
N ARG A 217 3.76 0.55 -17.13
CA ARG A 217 3.41 1.17 -15.85
C ARG A 217 2.27 0.39 -15.20
N THR A 218 1.67 0.97 -14.17
CA THR A 218 0.45 0.42 -13.57
C THR A 218 -0.54 -0.03 -14.64
N ALA A 219 -0.90 -1.32 -14.70
CA ALA A 219 -1.68 -1.84 -15.83
C ALA A 219 -3.16 -1.48 -15.73
N ILE A 220 -3.75 -1.62 -14.54
CA ILE A 220 -5.11 -1.21 -14.21
C ILE A 220 -5.05 -0.28 -13.00
N GLU A 221 -5.66 0.91 -13.12
CA GLU A 221 -5.87 1.82 -12.00
C GLU A 221 -7.32 2.28 -11.98
N SER A 222 -7.95 2.24 -10.79
CA SER A 222 -9.27 2.80 -10.59
C SER A 222 -9.52 3.24 -9.15
N ASN A 223 -10.33 4.28 -8.99
CA ASN A 223 -10.89 4.72 -7.71
C ASN A 223 -12.35 4.30 -7.49
N LEU A 224 -12.96 3.56 -8.43
CA LEU A 224 -14.35 3.13 -8.28
C LEU A 224 -14.52 2.18 -7.09
N PHE A 225 -15.62 2.33 -6.37
CA PHE A 225 -16.06 1.36 -5.37
C PHE A 225 -16.75 0.19 -6.09
N GLU A 226 -16.66 -1.00 -5.50
CA GLU A 226 -17.26 -2.24 -6.03
C GLU A 226 -16.88 -2.59 -7.49
N LEU A 227 -15.69 -2.17 -7.93
CA LEU A 227 -15.17 -2.58 -9.22
C LEU A 227 -14.82 -4.07 -9.21
N ALA A 228 -15.32 -4.81 -10.20
CA ALA A 228 -14.90 -6.18 -10.45
C ALA A 228 -13.78 -6.22 -11.50
N VAL A 229 -12.60 -6.68 -11.12
CA VAL A 229 -11.45 -6.95 -12.00
C VAL A 229 -11.28 -8.47 -12.08
N VAL A 230 -11.67 -9.08 -13.19
CA VAL A 230 -11.87 -10.53 -13.28
C VAL A 230 -11.14 -11.14 -14.47
N GLU A 231 -10.43 -12.25 -14.29
CA GLU A 231 -9.84 -13.04 -15.40
C GLU A 231 -8.92 -12.26 -16.35
N ASN A 232 -8.27 -11.17 -15.90
CA ASN A 232 -7.34 -10.43 -16.77
C ASN A 232 -5.95 -11.07 -16.76
N HIS A 233 -5.30 -11.09 -17.91
CA HIS A 233 -3.91 -11.48 -18.07
C HIS A 233 -3.04 -10.23 -18.24
N ILE A 234 -2.24 -9.91 -17.22
CA ILE A 234 -1.42 -8.71 -17.13
C ILE A 234 0.05 -9.11 -17.19
N THR A 235 0.76 -8.58 -18.18
CA THR A 235 2.23 -8.64 -18.23
C THR A 235 2.78 -7.24 -18.08
N LEU A 236 3.48 -7.00 -16.99
CA LEU A 236 4.29 -5.80 -16.82
C LEU A 236 5.62 -6.00 -17.55
N ARG A 237 6.02 -5.02 -18.34
CA ARG A 237 7.32 -5.03 -19.02
C ARG A 237 8.09 -3.80 -18.60
N GLU A 238 9.41 -3.85 -18.70
CA GLU A 238 10.24 -2.66 -18.67
C GLU A 238 11.16 -2.66 -19.88
N ARG A 239 11.67 -1.48 -20.25
CA ARG A 239 12.29 -1.25 -21.56
C ARG A 239 13.64 -1.95 -21.66
N SER A 240 13.67 -3.21 -22.10
CA SER A 240 14.90 -3.89 -22.49
C SER A 240 15.36 -3.49 -23.90
N MET A 241 16.34 -2.58 -23.98
CA MET A 241 17.29 -2.52 -25.10
C MET A 241 18.70 -2.31 -24.54
N ARG A 242 19.43 -3.41 -24.27
CA ARG A 242 20.86 -3.34 -23.98
C ARG A 242 21.60 -2.80 -25.22
N ALA A 243 22.14 -1.58 -25.12
CA ALA A 243 23.23 -1.17 -25.99
C ALA A 243 24.49 -1.99 -25.63
N PRO A 244 25.39 -2.31 -26.59
CA PRO A 244 26.57 -3.11 -26.30
C PRO A 244 27.46 -2.41 -25.26
N VAL A 245 27.67 -3.08 -24.12
CA VAL A 245 28.54 -2.62 -23.03
C VAL A 245 29.97 -2.52 -23.56
N ARG A 246 30.56 -1.33 -23.42
CA ARG A 246 31.97 -1.09 -23.77
C ARG A 246 32.81 -1.21 -22.50
N THR A 247 33.78 -2.13 -22.49
CA THR A 247 34.62 -2.45 -21.33
C THR A 247 36.09 -2.09 -21.55
N GLY A 248 36.86 -1.98 -20.47
CA GLY A 248 38.31 -1.76 -20.40
C GLY A 248 38.96 -2.69 -19.35
N THR A 249 40.23 -2.44 -19.01
CA THR A 249 41.00 -3.25 -18.04
C THR A 249 41.74 -2.34 -17.06
N VAL A 250 41.75 -2.68 -15.78
CA VAL A 250 42.58 -2.02 -14.76
C VAL A 250 43.65 -3.00 -14.26
N PHE A 251 44.90 -2.57 -14.11
CA PHE A 251 45.97 -3.41 -13.60
C PHE A 251 46.92 -2.62 -12.71
N GLY A 252 47.79 -3.29 -11.97
CA GLY A 252 48.80 -2.62 -11.17
C GLY A 252 49.49 -3.54 -10.18
N ARG A 253 50.13 -2.94 -9.19
CA ARG A 253 50.87 -3.62 -8.12
C ARG A 253 50.56 -3.03 -6.75
N VAL A 254 50.64 -3.88 -5.73
CA VAL A 254 50.51 -3.48 -4.33
C VAL A 254 51.79 -3.77 -3.56
N SER A 255 52.24 -2.81 -2.77
CA SER A 255 53.43 -2.89 -1.91
C SER A 255 53.15 -2.37 -0.49
N ASP A 256 54.02 -2.67 0.47
CA ASP A 256 54.01 -2.01 1.78
C ASP A 256 54.81 -0.70 1.77
N ALA A 257 54.69 0.09 2.85
CA ALA A 257 55.44 1.32 3.03
C ALA A 257 56.99 1.14 3.07
N ALA A 258 57.49 -0.10 3.17
CA ALA A 258 58.91 -0.43 3.11
C ALA A 258 59.36 -0.88 1.70
N GLY A 259 58.44 -0.93 0.73
CA GLY A 259 58.70 -1.30 -0.67
C GLY A 259 58.61 -2.79 -0.97
N ASN A 260 58.18 -3.64 -0.02
CA ASN A 260 57.98 -5.06 -0.26
C ASN A 260 56.66 -5.29 -1.00
N LEU A 261 56.68 -6.12 -2.05
CA LEU A 261 55.48 -6.47 -2.82
C LEU A 261 54.55 -7.37 -2.00
N LEU A 262 53.25 -7.11 -2.08
CA LEU A 262 52.24 -7.73 -1.24
C LEU A 262 51.31 -8.64 -2.05
N GLY A 263 51.48 -9.96 -1.91
CA GLY A 263 50.51 -10.95 -2.40
C GLY A 263 49.27 -11.09 -1.53
N SER A 264 48.20 -11.67 -2.11
CA SER A 264 46.90 -11.92 -1.46
C SER A 264 46.23 -10.67 -0.87
N VAL A 265 46.45 -9.50 -1.46
CA VAL A 265 45.68 -8.28 -1.17
C VAL A 265 44.38 -8.36 -1.96
N SER A 266 43.24 -8.11 -1.31
CA SER A 266 41.93 -8.06 -1.95
C SER A 266 41.69 -6.69 -2.57
N LEU A 267 41.50 -6.66 -3.88
CA LEU A 267 41.21 -5.46 -4.67
C LEU A 267 39.74 -5.54 -5.11
N ARG A 268 38.95 -4.54 -4.75
CA ARG A 268 37.55 -4.40 -5.16
C ARG A 268 37.34 -3.05 -5.83
N LEU A 269 36.71 -3.06 -6.99
CA LEU A 269 36.29 -1.84 -7.69
C LEU A 269 34.91 -1.43 -7.16
N ASP A 270 34.88 -0.41 -6.32
CA ASP A 270 33.70 0.08 -5.60
C ASP A 270 32.64 0.60 -6.57
N GLY A 271 31.40 0.18 -6.38
CA GLY A 271 30.31 0.37 -7.35
C GLY A 271 30.26 -0.68 -8.48
N SER A 272 30.98 -1.80 -8.36
CA SER A 272 30.89 -2.96 -9.26
C SER A 272 31.16 -4.29 -8.53
N ASP A 273 30.84 -5.42 -9.17
CA ASP A 273 31.16 -6.77 -8.66
C ASP A 273 32.60 -7.23 -8.96
N HIS A 274 33.41 -6.39 -9.60
CA HIS A 274 34.78 -6.74 -9.97
C HIS A 274 35.69 -6.80 -8.74
N THR A 275 36.19 -8.00 -8.46
CA THR A 275 37.19 -8.28 -7.42
C THR A 275 38.35 -9.09 -7.99
N THR A 276 39.54 -8.91 -7.41
CA THR A 276 40.70 -9.76 -7.67
C THR A 276 41.60 -9.80 -6.44
N LEU A 277 42.47 -10.81 -6.38
CA LEU A 277 43.59 -10.85 -5.44
C LEU A 277 44.89 -10.50 -6.14
N THR A 278 45.84 -9.91 -5.41
CA THR A 278 47.22 -9.78 -5.92
C THR A 278 47.94 -11.13 -5.91
N LEU A 279 48.75 -11.37 -6.94
CA LEU A 279 49.70 -12.49 -7.00
C LEU A 279 50.85 -12.29 -6.00
N ASP A 280 51.65 -13.32 -5.76
CA ASP A 280 52.79 -13.27 -4.81
C ASP A 280 53.82 -12.19 -5.13
N ASP A 281 53.91 -11.77 -6.40
CA ASP A 281 54.75 -10.65 -6.86
C ASP A 281 54.06 -9.26 -6.72
N GLY A 282 52.92 -9.22 -6.03
CA GLY A 282 52.12 -8.02 -5.77
C GLY A 282 51.29 -7.52 -6.94
N SER A 283 51.33 -8.16 -8.11
CA SER A 283 50.57 -7.72 -9.29
C SER A 283 49.10 -8.12 -9.26
N TYR A 284 48.23 -7.32 -9.87
CA TYR A 284 46.80 -7.64 -10.03
C TYR A 284 46.26 -7.11 -11.37
N GLN A 285 45.15 -7.71 -11.82
CA GLN A 285 44.43 -7.30 -13.02
C GLN A 285 42.92 -7.50 -12.85
N LEU A 286 42.15 -6.48 -13.21
CA LEU A 286 40.69 -6.45 -13.30
C LEU A 286 40.30 -6.27 -14.78
N SER A 287 39.86 -7.33 -15.43
CA SER A 287 39.44 -7.32 -16.84
C SER A 287 37.94 -7.07 -16.99
N ASN A 288 37.53 -6.61 -18.17
CA ASN A 288 36.13 -6.37 -18.55
C ASN A 288 35.41 -5.33 -17.67
N VAL A 289 36.13 -4.36 -17.13
CA VAL A 289 35.55 -3.28 -16.32
C VAL A 289 34.77 -2.35 -17.25
N THR A 290 33.47 -2.14 -17.00
CA THR A 290 32.64 -1.22 -17.79
C THR A 290 33.26 0.19 -17.81
N ALA A 291 33.15 0.90 -18.93
CA ALA A 291 33.69 2.27 -19.01
C ALA A 291 32.96 3.19 -18.01
N GLY A 292 33.70 3.89 -17.15
CA GLY A 292 33.15 4.69 -16.05
C GLY A 292 34.22 5.16 -15.06
N SER A 293 33.82 5.98 -14.08
CA SER A 293 34.67 6.41 -12.97
C SER A 293 34.34 5.62 -11.71
N TYR A 294 35.35 5.06 -11.07
CA TYR A 294 35.25 4.16 -9.93
C TYR A 294 36.25 4.53 -8.84
N SER A 295 36.14 3.89 -7.68
CA SER A 295 37.20 3.84 -6.67
C SER A 295 37.64 2.40 -6.45
N ILE A 296 38.94 2.14 -6.37
CA ILE A 296 39.48 0.81 -6.10
C ILE A 296 39.89 0.77 -4.64
N VAL A 297 39.38 -0.23 -3.93
CA VAL A 297 39.66 -0.49 -2.52
C VAL A 297 40.63 -1.66 -2.41
N ALA A 298 41.80 -1.42 -1.80
CA ALA A 298 42.79 -2.43 -1.49
C ALA A 298 42.75 -2.78 0.01
N LEU A 299 42.52 -4.05 0.33
CA LEU A 299 42.37 -4.55 1.70
C LEU A 299 43.26 -5.78 1.96
N ARG A 300 44.01 -5.75 3.06
CA ARG A 300 44.77 -6.90 3.57
C ARG A 300 44.82 -6.87 5.10
N THR A 301 44.57 -8.00 5.75
CA THR A 301 44.66 -8.13 7.21
C THR A 301 46.03 -7.68 7.73
N GLY A 302 46.04 -6.85 8.77
CA GLY A 302 47.26 -6.28 9.35
C GLY A 302 47.74 -4.97 8.70
N TYR A 303 47.04 -4.47 7.67
CA TYR A 303 47.32 -3.19 7.01
C TYR A 303 46.11 -2.25 7.04
N LEU A 304 46.36 -0.94 6.99
CA LEU A 304 45.34 0.08 6.78
C LEU A 304 44.80 -0.02 5.35
N GLN A 305 43.48 0.00 5.22
CA GLN A 305 42.80 0.03 3.92
C GLN A 305 43.19 1.28 3.12
N GLN A 306 43.35 1.13 1.81
CA GLN A 306 43.61 2.23 0.88
C GLN A 306 42.54 2.28 -0.21
N VAL A 307 42.19 3.49 -0.64
CA VAL A 307 41.18 3.75 -1.67
C VAL A 307 41.75 4.72 -2.70
N GLN A 308 41.66 4.39 -3.99
CA GLN A 308 42.12 5.27 -5.07
C GLN A 308 41.05 5.42 -6.17
N PRO A 309 40.80 6.63 -6.69
CA PRO A 309 39.90 6.83 -7.81
C PRO A 309 40.54 6.33 -9.12
N VAL A 310 39.73 5.80 -10.04
CA VAL A 310 40.13 5.37 -11.38
C VAL A 310 39.05 5.76 -12.39
N THR A 311 39.42 6.17 -13.60
CA THR A 311 38.47 6.32 -14.71
C THR A 311 38.88 5.39 -15.83
N VAL A 312 37.96 4.52 -16.25
CA VAL A 312 38.18 3.48 -17.25
C VAL A 312 37.45 3.89 -18.53
N SER A 313 38.18 4.05 -19.63
CA SER A 313 37.57 4.24 -20.96
C SER A 313 37.45 2.91 -21.70
N ALA A 314 36.56 2.87 -22.70
CA ALA A 314 36.36 1.69 -23.54
C ALA A 314 37.65 1.26 -24.25
N GLY A 315 38.05 -0.01 -24.10
CA GLY A 315 39.26 -0.60 -24.70
C GLY A 315 40.57 -0.15 -24.07
N GLU A 316 40.53 0.69 -23.05
CA GLU A 316 41.73 1.22 -22.38
C GLU A 316 42.23 0.27 -21.30
N GLN A 317 43.55 0.26 -21.10
CA GLN A 317 44.19 -0.36 -19.94
C GLN A 317 44.72 0.73 -19.01
N VAL A 318 44.25 0.75 -17.76
CA VAL A 318 44.57 1.78 -16.77
C VAL A 318 45.41 1.17 -15.64
N GLU A 319 46.57 1.78 -15.35
CA GLU A 319 47.45 1.31 -14.27
C GLU A 319 47.17 2.06 -12.96
N VAL A 320 46.95 1.33 -11.86
CA VAL A 320 46.73 1.88 -10.51
C VAL A 320 47.53 1.08 -9.47
N ASN A 321 48.47 1.74 -8.80
CA ASN A 321 49.38 1.09 -7.84
C ASN A 321 49.05 1.51 -6.40
N PHE A 322 49.13 0.57 -5.44
CA PHE A 322 48.83 0.81 -4.02
C PHE A 322 50.06 0.64 -3.13
N ILE A 323 50.14 1.46 -2.07
CA ILE A 323 51.07 1.30 -0.96
C ILE A 323 50.24 1.16 0.32
N LEU A 324 50.31 0.01 0.98
CA LEU A 324 49.59 -0.25 2.23
C LEU A 324 50.49 0.00 3.44
N GLU A 325 49.95 0.69 4.45
CA GLU A 325 50.65 0.93 5.72
C GLU A 325 50.25 -0.11 6.78
N PRO A 326 51.19 -0.69 7.55
CA PRO A 326 50.87 -1.67 8.58
C PRO A 326 50.13 -1.04 9.78
N LEU A 327 49.11 -1.73 10.29
CA LEU A 327 48.36 -1.33 11.47
C LEU A 327 49.24 -1.39 12.73
N ARG A 328 49.46 -0.24 13.39
CA ARG A 328 50.13 -0.15 14.71
C ARG A 328 49.08 0.00 15.80
N ILE A 329 48.83 -1.06 16.58
CA ILE A 329 47.92 -0.99 17.74
C ILE A 329 48.73 -0.73 19.01
N LEU A 330 48.54 0.44 19.63
CA LEU A 330 48.92 0.71 21.02
C LEU A 330 47.74 0.31 21.92
N GLY A 331 47.98 -0.62 22.84
CA GLY A 331 46.96 -1.14 23.75
C GLY A 331 46.55 -0.12 24.82
N SER A 332 45.34 0.41 24.70
CA SER A 332 44.45 0.82 25.79
C SER A 332 43.24 1.53 25.19
N PHE A 333 42.02 0.98 25.35
CA PHE A 333 40.74 1.69 25.58
C PHE A 333 39.57 0.70 25.53
N TYR A 334 39.36 -0.01 26.65
CA TYR A 334 38.09 -0.61 27.03
C TYR A 334 37.63 0.13 28.28
N ARG A 335 36.71 1.10 28.12
CA ARG A 335 35.75 1.63 29.12
C ARG A 335 35.16 2.95 28.61
N ALA A 336 33.89 2.91 28.22
CA ALA A 336 32.82 3.85 28.61
C ALA A 336 31.65 3.73 27.62
N LEU A 337 30.57 3.07 28.05
CA LEU A 337 29.18 3.36 27.65
C LEU A 337 28.24 2.54 28.55
N PRO A 338 27.75 3.15 29.63
CA PRO A 338 26.32 3.13 29.86
C PRO A 338 25.83 4.53 30.26
N ALA A 339 25.18 5.26 29.35
CA ALA A 339 24.41 6.49 29.63
C ALA A 339 23.68 7.05 28.38
N ALA A 340 22.96 6.22 27.62
CA ALA A 340 22.16 6.72 26.47
C ALA A 340 20.86 5.92 26.23
N MET A 341 20.26 5.37 27.28
CA MET A 341 18.85 4.97 27.27
C MET A 341 18.07 6.05 28.03
N GLU A 342 17.70 7.10 27.31
CA GLU A 342 16.58 8.00 27.57
C GLU A 342 16.66 9.14 26.55
N MET A 343 15.89 9.05 25.45
CA MET A 343 15.25 10.18 24.75
C MET A 343 14.64 9.75 23.39
N SER A 344 13.30 9.73 23.37
CA SER A 344 12.42 10.27 22.32
C SER A 344 12.47 9.73 20.88
N TRP A 345 11.30 9.27 20.43
CA TRP A 345 10.88 8.64 19.17
C TRP A 345 11.16 9.36 17.82
N ASN A 346 12.17 10.22 17.70
CA ASN A 346 12.38 11.06 16.50
C ASN A 346 13.54 10.65 15.56
N ASN A 347 14.24 9.53 15.79
CA ASN A 347 15.48 9.24 15.07
C ASN A 347 15.49 7.99 14.15
N ALA A 348 14.34 7.39 13.84
CA ALA A 348 14.30 6.26 12.89
C ALA A 348 14.79 6.65 11.47
N ALA A 349 14.63 7.91 11.07
CA ALA A 349 15.10 8.40 9.76
C ALA A 349 16.61 8.65 9.67
N LEU A 350 17.31 8.87 10.79
CA LEU A 350 18.74 9.23 10.81
C LEU A 350 19.68 8.03 10.99
N VAL A 351 19.19 6.91 11.55
CA VAL A 351 19.99 5.68 11.69
C VAL A 351 20.15 4.95 10.34
N TYR A 352 19.16 5.04 9.44
CA TYR A 352 19.28 4.51 8.08
C TYR A 352 20.17 5.36 7.16
N ALA A 353 20.30 6.66 7.43
CA ALA A 353 21.18 7.56 6.66
C ALA A 353 22.68 7.41 7.00
N ALA A 354 23.02 6.83 8.16
CA ALA A 354 24.41 6.73 8.64
C ALA A 354 25.13 5.43 8.27
N ALA A 355 24.42 4.40 7.81
CA ALA A 355 25.02 3.20 7.23
C ALA A 355 25.17 3.44 5.71
N GLY A 356 26.31 3.99 5.30
CA GLY A 356 26.63 4.35 3.91
C GLY A 356 26.64 3.18 2.92
N PHE A 357 25.46 2.61 2.66
CA PHE A 357 25.24 1.53 1.72
C PHE A 357 24.66 2.10 0.43
N THR A 358 25.54 2.56 -0.46
CA THR A 358 25.19 2.86 -1.85
C THR A 358 25.08 1.55 -2.62
N ILE A 359 23.86 1.12 -2.94
CA ILE A 359 23.60 0.07 -3.92
C ILE A 359 23.46 0.72 -5.31
N PRO A 360 24.03 0.14 -6.38
CA PRO A 360 23.92 0.66 -7.73
C PRO A 360 22.48 0.66 -8.27
N VAL A 361 22.34 1.32 -9.40
CA VAL A 361 21.14 1.91 -9.96
C VAL A 361 20.86 1.26 -11.32
N GLY A 362 19.60 0.98 -11.65
CA GLY A 362 19.25 0.63 -13.03
C GLY A 362 17.75 0.72 -13.36
N ASN A 363 17.10 1.79 -12.93
CA ASN A 363 16.24 2.49 -13.88
C ASN A 363 16.86 3.87 -14.05
N ASP A 364 17.61 4.06 -15.14
CA ASP A 364 18.36 5.29 -15.41
C ASP A 364 17.47 6.52 -15.24
N GLU A 365 16.20 6.44 -15.61
CA GLU A 365 15.29 7.57 -15.55
C GLU A 365 14.73 7.84 -14.16
N ILE A 366 14.12 6.86 -13.49
CA ILE A 366 13.56 7.04 -12.13
C ILE A 366 14.66 7.48 -11.15
N SER A 367 15.86 6.93 -11.31
CA SER A 367 16.97 7.25 -10.41
C SER A 367 17.57 8.62 -10.70
N ARG A 368 17.60 9.04 -11.97
CA ARG A 368 17.91 10.44 -12.33
C ARG A 368 16.83 11.41 -11.84
N VAL A 369 15.55 11.02 -11.88
CA VAL A 369 14.42 11.80 -11.33
C VAL A 369 14.55 11.92 -9.80
N ALA A 370 14.80 10.82 -9.09
CA ALA A 370 15.02 10.85 -7.64
C ALA A 370 16.28 11.66 -7.27
N ALA A 371 17.37 11.52 -8.02
CA ALA A 371 18.58 12.32 -7.83
C ALA A 371 18.36 13.81 -8.12
N ALA A 372 17.49 14.15 -9.08
CA ALA A 372 17.10 15.52 -9.35
C ALA A 372 16.29 16.11 -8.18
N LEU A 373 15.32 15.37 -7.66
CA LEU A 373 14.50 15.78 -6.52
C LEU A 373 15.32 15.94 -5.23
N GLN A 374 16.29 15.05 -5.00
CA GLN A 374 17.17 15.12 -3.83
C GLN A 374 18.04 16.39 -3.77
N ARG A 375 18.16 17.14 -4.88
CA ARG A 375 18.85 18.45 -4.87
C ARG A 375 18.08 19.53 -4.11
N SER A 376 16.82 19.28 -3.76
CA SER A 376 16.01 20.14 -2.91
C SER A 376 15.70 19.42 -1.60
N THR A 377 16.07 20.03 -0.47
CA THR A 377 15.70 19.51 0.86
C THR A 377 14.18 19.46 1.07
N ALA A 378 13.42 20.30 0.36
CA ALA A 378 11.97 20.25 0.36
C ALA A 378 11.44 18.95 -0.27
N PHE A 379 12.06 18.47 -1.35
CA PHE A 379 11.66 17.24 -2.05
C PHE A 379 12.46 16.00 -1.63
N GLU A 380 13.38 16.12 -0.69
CA GLU A 380 14.19 15.01 -0.19
C GLU A 380 13.35 13.84 0.33
N PRO A 381 12.26 14.03 1.11
CA PRO A 381 11.41 12.92 1.55
C PRO A 381 10.75 12.17 0.38
N VAL A 382 10.36 12.89 -0.68
CA VAL A 382 9.82 12.28 -1.90
C VAL A 382 10.92 11.54 -2.65
N ALA A 383 12.11 12.12 -2.78
CA ALA A 383 13.24 11.45 -3.42
C ALA A 383 13.64 10.15 -2.69
N VAL A 384 13.59 10.14 -1.37
CA VAL A 384 13.79 8.94 -0.53
C VAL A 384 12.64 7.95 -0.78
N SER A 385 11.39 8.40 -0.71
CA SER A 385 10.21 7.54 -0.97
C SER A 385 10.27 6.90 -2.36
N LEU A 386 10.66 7.65 -3.39
CA LEU A 386 10.85 7.12 -4.74
C LEU A 386 11.99 6.11 -4.82
N ARG A 387 13.07 6.28 -4.04
CA ARG A 387 14.16 5.30 -3.96
C ARG A 387 13.74 4.03 -3.24
N GLU A 388 12.90 4.15 -2.23
CA GLU A 388 12.46 3.06 -1.35
C GLU A 388 11.19 2.36 -1.86
N GLY A 389 10.51 2.96 -2.85
CA GLY A 389 9.23 2.46 -3.34
C GLY A 389 8.06 2.71 -2.40
N GLY A 390 8.18 3.74 -1.56
CA GLY A 390 7.15 4.16 -0.63
C GLY A 390 6.06 5.00 -1.30
N TYR A 391 4.82 4.78 -0.88
CA TYR A 391 3.67 5.60 -1.23
C TYR A 391 3.68 6.86 -0.35
N THR A 392 3.97 8.03 -0.92
CA THR A 392 3.67 9.32 -0.28
C THR A 392 2.45 9.93 -0.95
N GLU A 393 1.34 10.08 -0.21
CA GLU A 393 0.14 10.64 -0.79
C GLU A 393 0.38 12.12 -1.23
N PRO A 394 0.23 12.43 -2.53
CA PRO A 394 0.55 13.73 -3.11
C PRO A 394 -0.11 14.92 -2.41
N ARG A 395 -1.32 14.73 -1.89
CA ARG A 395 -2.15 15.80 -1.33
C ARG A 395 -1.65 16.30 0.03
N HIS A 396 -1.28 15.41 0.96
CA HIS A 396 -0.79 15.85 2.27
C HIS A 396 0.66 16.30 2.24
N PHE A 397 1.50 15.65 1.43
CA PHE A 397 2.85 16.15 1.23
C PHE A 397 2.83 17.55 0.59
N ALA A 398 1.93 17.78 -0.38
CA ALA A 398 1.70 19.12 -0.90
C ALA A 398 1.23 20.10 0.19
N ALA A 399 0.28 19.71 1.04
CA ALA A 399 -0.22 20.55 2.12
C ALA A 399 0.88 20.89 3.15
N TYR A 400 1.73 19.94 3.51
CA TYR A 400 2.91 20.16 4.35
C TYR A 400 3.88 21.16 3.70
N LEU A 401 4.22 20.92 2.43
CA LEU A 401 5.11 21.79 1.66
C LEU A 401 4.59 23.24 1.55
N LEU A 402 3.27 23.40 1.40
CA LEU A 402 2.58 24.69 1.23
C LEU A 402 2.14 25.35 2.54
N SER A 403 2.32 24.68 3.68
CA SER A 403 1.92 25.22 4.98
C SER A 403 2.69 26.51 5.31
N ALA A 404 2.16 27.33 6.21
CA ALA A 404 2.79 28.60 6.59
C ALA A 404 4.23 28.43 7.13
N ASP A 405 4.47 27.32 7.83
CA ASP A 405 5.79 26.91 8.33
C ASP A 405 6.46 25.86 7.42
N GLY A 406 5.90 25.63 6.22
CA GLY A 406 6.31 24.60 5.29
C GLY A 406 7.57 24.96 4.50
N PRO A 407 8.30 23.96 3.96
CA PRO A 407 9.54 24.20 3.21
C PRO A 407 9.42 25.18 2.04
N LEU A 408 8.26 25.31 1.39
CA LEU A 408 8.10 26.22 0.23
C LEU A 408 7.77 27.68 0.64
N ALA A 409 7.51 27.94 1.92
CA ALA A 409 7.40 29.30 2.44
C ALA A 409 8.77 30.02 2.38
N ASP A 410 9.86 29.29 2.61
CA ASP A 410 11.22 29.80 2.50
C ASP A 410 11.61 30.08 1.02
N PRO A 411 12.01 31.32 0.67
CA PRO A 411 12.36 31.66 -0.71
C PRO A 411 13.53 30.86 -1.32
N GLN A 412 14.52 30.49 -0.53
CA GLN A 412 15.68 29.73 -1.00
C GLN A 412 15.30 28.27 -1.26
N LEU A 413 14.59 27.65 -0.32
CA LEU A 413 14.11 26.27 -0.48
C LEU A 413 13.10 26.15 -1.62
N ARG A 414 12.22 27.15 -1.81
CA ARG A 414 11.29 27.22 -2.95
C ARG A 414 12.00 27.32 -4.30
N LEU A 415 13.06 28.12 -4.41
CA LEU A 415 13.86 28.20 -5.64
C LEU A 415 14.64 26.90 -5.90
N ALA A 416 15.21 26.29 -4.86
CA ALA A 416 15.85 24.98 -4.97
C ALA A 416 14.84 23.89 -5.42
N ALA A 417 13.62 23.92 -4.90
CA ALA A 417 12.51 23.09 -5.36
C ALA A 417 12.18 23.35 -6.84
N ALA A 418 12.17 24.61 -7.28
CA ALA A 418 11.94 24.98 -8.69
C ALA A 418 13.03 24.42 -9.63
N ASP A 419 14.30 24.51 -9.21
CA ASP A 419 15.43 23.95 -9.95
C ASP A 419 15.35 22.42 -10.02
N ALA A 420 14.98 21.76 -8.92
CA ALA A 420 14.78 20.31 -8.88
C ALA A 420 13.69 19.85 -9.86
N VAL A 421 12.50 20.48 -9.85
CA VAL A 421 11.43 20.10 -10.79
C VAL A 421 11.74 20.48 -12.24
N THR A 422 12.57 21.50 -12.47
CA THR A 422 13.09 21.83 -13.83
C THR A 422 13.94 20.68 -14.36
N LEU A 423 14.80 20.10 -13.52
CA LEU A 423 15.59 18.93 -13.90
C LEU A 423 14.71 17.72 -14.18
N VAL A 424 13.69 17.47 -13.35
CA VAL A 424 12.71 16.39 -13.59
C VAL A 424 12.03 16.56 -14.96
N ALA A 425 11.60 17.78 -15.30
CA ALA A 425 10.99 18.06 -16.61
C ALA A 425 11.91 17.78 -17.80
N GLY A 426 13.23 17.87 -17.63
CA GLY A 426 14.22 17.56 -18.67
C GLY A 426 14.63 16.09 -18.73
N ILE A 427 14.38 15.32 -17.67
CA ILE A 427 14.78 13.91 -17.53
C ILE A 427 13.62 12.97 -17.87
N ALA A 428 12.42 13.29 -17.41
CA ALA A 428 11.25 12.43 -17.54
C ALA A 428 10.87 12.23 -19.02
N SER A 429 10.49 11.01 -19.38
CA SER A 429 9.95 10.59 -20.67
C SER A 429 8.42 10.64 -20.70
N ASP A 430 7.80 10.75 -19.53
CA ASP A 430 6.36 10.92 -19.38
C ASP A 430 5.94 12.36 -19.61
N GLU A 431 5.12 12.58 -20.64
CA GLU A 431 4.66 13.92 -21.01
C GLU A 431 3.81 14.59 -19.91
N ASP A 432 3.12 13.82 -19.06
CA ASP A 432 2.31 14.35 -17.96
C ASP A 432 3.21 14.84 -16.82
N LEU A 433 4.24 14.07 -16.47
CA LEU A 433 5.27 14.46 -15.50
C LEU A 433 6.07 15.66 -15.99
N GLN A 434 6.48 15.69 -17.26
CA GLN A 434 7.15 16.85 -17.86
C GLN A 434 6.28 18.11 -17.75
N ARG A 435 5.01 18.01 -18.15
CA ARG A 435 4.07 19.13 -18.16
C ARG A 435 3.79 19.66 -16.76
N THR A 436 3.44 18.78 -15.84
CA THR A 436 3.14 19.15 -14.44
C THR A 436 4.37 19.69 -13.72
N ALA A 437 5.57 19.15 -13.98
CA ALA A 437 6.82 19.70 -13.47
C ALA A 437 7.10 21.12 -14.00
N ALA A 438 6.88 21.37 -15.29
CA ALA A 438 7.04 22.69 -15.90
C ALA A 438 6.01 23.72 -15.37
N GLN A 439 4.76 23.29 -15.19
CA GLN A 439 3.71 24.11 -14.58
C GLN A 439 4.06 24.48 -13.13
N LEU A 440 4.49 23.49 -12.34
CA LEU A 440 4.91 23.70 -10.95
C LEU A 440 6.13 24.62 -10.86
N ASN A 441 7.14 24.43 -11.71
CA ASN A 441 8.31 25.33 -11.80
C ASN A 441 7.88 26.79 -11.98
N THR A 442 6.93 27.04 -12.88
CA THR A 442 6.42 28.39 -13.15
C THR A 442 5.77 28.99 -11.90
N ALA A 443 4.98 28.23 -11.16
CA ALA A 443 4.33 28.69 -9.93
C ALA A 443 5.33 28.94 -8.79
N LEU A 444 6.32 28.04 -8.62
CA LEU A 444 7.37 28.17 -7.61
C LEU A 444 8.23 29.43 -7.84
N ARG A 445 8.61 29.70 -9.11
CA ARG A 445 9.42 30.89 -9.45
C ARG A 445 8.62 32.19 -9.36
N ALA A 446 7.33 32.16 -9.67
CA ALA A 446 6.44 33.31 -9.53
C ALA A 446 6.04 33.58 -8.07
N ASN A 447 6.31 32.65 -7.15
CA ASN A 447 5.79 32.67 -5.77
C ASN A 447 4.25 32.82 -5.72
N ASP A 448 3.57 32.19 -6.66
CA ASP A 448 2.11 32.26 -6.78
C ASP A 448 1.48 31.18 -5.90
N SER A 449 1.04 31.56 -4.70
CA SER A 449 0.50 30.63 -3.70
C SER A 449 -0.76 29.91 -4.19
N SER A 450 -1.63 30.63 -4.90
CA SER A 450 -2.83 30.07 -5.55
C SER A 450 -2.45 29.02 -6.59
N ALA A 451 -1.52 29.32 -7.50
CA ALA A 451 -1.10 28.36 -8.52
C ALA A 451 -0.34 27.16 -7.93
N MET A 452 0.47 27.36 -6.88
CA MET A 452 1.18 26.28 -6.20
C MET A 452 0.20 25.29 -5.54
N SER A 453 -0.90 25.78 -4.94
CA SER A 453 -1.91 24.94 -4.30
C SER A 453 -2.58 23.94 -5.25
N VAL A 454 -2.61 24.24 -6.54
CA VAL A 454 -3.16 23.36 -7.59
C VAL A 454 -2.06 22.50 -8.23
N ARG A 455 -0.93 23.10 -8.59
CA ARG A 455 0.09 22.46 -9.43
C ARG A 455 1.01 21.51 -8.67
N LEU A 456 1.23 21.74 -7.37
CA LEU A 456 2.07 20.85 -6.57
C LEU A 456 1.43 19.47 -6.36
N PRO A 457 0.15 19.36 -5.94
CA PRO A 457 -0.53 18.07 -5.91
C PRO A 457 -0.54 17.36 -7.28
N ALA A 458 -0.75 18.09 -8.38
CA ALA A 458 -0.75 17.51 -9.73
C ALA A 458 0.61 16.94 -10.13
N PHE A 459 1.71 17.65 -9.82
CA PHE A 459 3.07 17.15 -10.02
C PHE A 459 3.38 15.92 -9.16
N LEU A 460 3.02 15.93 -7.89
CA LEU A 460 3.25 14.77 -7.03
C LEU A 460 2.43 13.55 -7.48
N ARG A 461 1.18 13.75 -7.96
CA ARG A 461 0.36 12.70 -8.58
C ARG A 461 0.96 12.15 -9.87
N SER A 462 1.53 12.99 -10.73
CA SER A 462 2.17 12.54 -11.98
C SER A 462 3.48 11.80 -11.70
N LEU A 463 4.23 12.28 -10.71
CA LEU A 463 5.49 11.67 -10.24
C LEU A 463 5.25 10.28 -9.65
N GLN A 464 4.22 10.14 -8.81
CA GLN A 464 3.84 8.86 -8.24
C GLN A 464 3.43 7.85 -9.31
N ARG A 465 2.53 8.23 -10.23
CA ARG A 465 2.14 7.39 -11.38
C ARG A 465 3.31 7.04 -12.31
N PHE A 466 4.35 7.87 -12.29
CA PHE A 466 5.58 7.64 -13.04
C PHE A 466 6.45 6.56 -12.42
N THR A 467 6.42 6.42 -11.11
CA THR A 467 7.22 5.44 -10.39
C THR A 467 6.47 4.16 -10.04
N ASP A 468 5.14 4.21 -9.99
CA ASP A 468 4.31 3.05 -9.66
C ASP A 468 3.99 2.20 -10.89
N SER A 469 4.43 0.96 -10.85
CA SER A 469 4.30 -0.04 -11.91
C SER A 469 3.55 -1.28 -11.38
N GLN A 470 2.42 -1.05 -10.74
CA GLN A 470 1.59 -2.11 -10.15
C GLN A 470 0.91 -2.95 -11.25
N GLY A 471 0.57 -4.21 -10.97
CA GLY A 471 -0.33 -4.94 -11.86
C GLY A 471 -1.71 -4.29 -11.84
N ILE A 472 -2.29 -4.22 -10.65
CA ILE A 472 -3.63 -3.67 -10.40
C ILE A 472 -3.53 -2.72 -9.20
N LEU A 473 -3.97 -1.48 -9.35
CA LEU A 473 -4.09 -0.49 -8.29
C LEU A 473 -5.56 -0.12 -8.09
N ILE A 474 -6.08 -0.45 -6.91
CA ILE A 474 -7.45 -0.14 -6.50
C ILE A 474 -7.41 0.90 -5.38
N LYS A 475 -8.17 1.98 -5.57
CA LYS A 475 -8.32 3.06 -4.59
C LYS A 475 -9.68 3.10 -3.88
N GLY A 476 -10.65 2.32 -4.39
CA GLY A 476 -12.00 2.19 -3.83
C GLY A 476 -12.18 0.92 -3.02
N VAL A 477 -13.08 0.94 -2.04
CA VAL A 477 -13.41 -0.24 -1.22
C VAL A 477 -14.50 -1.11 -1.87
N GLY A 478 -14.67 -2.35 -1.39
CA GLY A 478 -15.67 -3.30 -1.89
C GLY A 478 -15.32 -3.93 -3.24
N CYS A 479 -14.11 -3.68 -3.74
CA CYS A 479 -13.68 -4.21 -5.04
C CYS A 479 -13.41 -5.72 -4.98
N ARG A 480 -13.61 -6.38 -6.13
CA ARG A 480 -13.37 -7.81 -6.31
C ARG A 480 -12.29 -8.01 -7.37
N VAL A 481 -11.13 -8.50 -6.97
CA VAL A 481 -10.02 -8.88 -7.86
C VAL A 481 -9.95 -10.40 -7.87
N VAL A 482 -10.46 -11.01 -8.92
CA VAL A 482 -10.71 -12.46 -8.96
C VAL A 482 -10.09 -13.09 -10.19
N GLU A 483 -9.35 -14.20 -10.01
CA GLU A 483 -8.81 -15.02 -11.12
C GLU A 483 -7.91 -14.25 -12.11
N ASN A 484 -7.26 -13.17 -11.68
CA ASN A 484 -6.33 -12.44 -12.55
C ASN A 484 -4.94 -13.07 -12.51
N GLN A 485 -4.21 -12.91 -13.61
CA GLN A 485 -2.78 -13.21 -13.69
C GLN A 485 -1.99 -11.91 -13.80
N VAL A 486 -1.09 -11.66 -12.85
CA VAL A 486 -0.17 -10.53 -12.84
C VAL A 486 1.26 -11.07 -12.91
N LEU A 487 1.91 -10.85 -14.05
CA LEU A 487 3.25 -11.34 -14.32
C LEU A 487 4.22 -10.18 -14.54
N VAL A 488 5.30 -10.17 -13.76
CA VAL A 488 6.55 -9.46 -14.06
C VAL A 488 7.55 -10.52 -14.55
N PRO A 489 7.88 -10.55 -15.85
CA PRO A 489 8.81 -11.54 -16.40
C PRO A 489 10.23 -11.43 -15.81
N ALA A 490 10.90 -12.56 -15.62
CA ALA A 490 12.26 -12.60 -15.07
C ALA A 490 13.36 -12.03 -16.00
N ASP A 491 13.05 -11.79 -17.28
CA ASP A 491 13.93 -11.11 -18.25
C ASP A 491 13.83 -9.58 -18.21
N VAL A 492 12.94 -9.06 -17.36
CA VAL A 492 12.95 -7.65 -16.95
C VAL A 492 14.21 -7.39 -16.14
N ASP A 493 14.88 -6.27 -16.42
CA ASP A 493 16.10 -5.89 -15.69
C ASP A 493 15.73 -5.76 -14.20
N PRO A 494 16.43 -6.43 -13.26
CA PRO A 494 16.12 -6.34 -11.82
C PRO A 494 16.06 -4.90 -11.32
N ASP A 495 16.78 -4.01 -11.98
CA ASP A 495 16.86 -2.64 -11.60
C ASP A 495 15.72 -1.75 -12.18
N THR A 496 14.93 -2.24 -13.16
CA THR A 496 13.98 -1.39 -13.88
C THR A 496 12.75 -0.99 -13.07
N ARG A 497 12.51 -1.60 -11.89
CA ARG A 497 11.48 -1.21 -10.90
C ARG A 497 10.02 -1.54 -11.22
N ALA A 498 9.73 -2.73 -11.74
CA ALA A 498 8.37 -3.25 -11.79
C ALA A 498 7.93 -3.69 -10.37
N PHE A 499 7.12 -2.90 -9.67
CA PHE A 499 6.59 -3.29 -8.36
C PHE A 499 5.79 -4.58 -8.45
N GLY A 500 5.03 -4.78 -9.53
CA GLY A 500 4.22 -5.97 -9.72
C GLY A 500 2.94 -5.94 -8.88
N GLY A 501 2.30 -7.09 -8.71
CA GLY A 501 1.28 -7.27 -7.68
C GLY A 501 -0.04 -6.50 -7.81
N VAL A 502 -0.80 -6.58 -6.73
CA VAL A 502 -2.09 -5.89 -6.52
C VAL A 502 -1.96 -4.98 -5.30
N GLN A 503 -2.24 -3.70 -5.49
CA GLN A 503 -2.24 -2.71 -4.43
C GLN A 503 -3.66 -2.21 -4.14
N VAL A 504 -4.01 -2.23 -2.87
CA VAL A 504 -5.21 -1.60 -2.30
C VAL A 504 -4.75 -0.42 -1.44
N SER A 505 -5.29 0.76 -1.73
CA SER A 505 -5.08 1.98 -0.94
C SER A 505 -6.45 2.64 -0.76
N VAL A 506 -6.78 3.17 0.42
CA VAL A 506 -8.12 3.72 0.65
C VAL A 506 -7.99 5.18 1.04
N ASP A 507 -8.33 6.12 0.14
CA ASP A 507 -8.25 7.56 0.46
C ASP A 507 -9.32 7.91 1.52
N TYR A 508 -8.87 8.10 2.77
CA TYR A 508 -9.69 8.39 3.95
C TYR A 508 -10.58 9.64 3.79
N PHE A 509 -10.24 10.58 2.90
CA PHE A 509 -11.06 11.77 2.71
C PHE A 509 -12.49 11.43 2.23
N GLU A 510 -12.63 10.41 1.38
CA GLU A 510 -13.93 9.96 0.88
C GLU A 510 -14.76 9.30 1.99
N LEU A 511 -14.13 8.53 2.88
CA LEU A 511 -14.79 7.87 4.01
C LEU A 511 -15.24 8.87 5.09
N ALA A 512 -14.43 9.89 5.39
CA ALA A 512 -14.75 10.91 6.39
C ALA A 512 -15.94 11.79 5.96
N LEU A 513 -16.01 12.15 4.68
CA LEU A 513 -17.17 12.86 4.12
C LEU A 513 -18.43 11.99 4.22
N LEU A 514 -18.29 10.68 4.02
CA LEU A 514 -19.37 9.71 4.13
C LEU A 514 -19.90 9.57 5.57
N VAL A 515 -19.01 9.52 6.57
CA VAL A 515 -19.40 9.47 7.99
C VAL A 515 -20.03 10.79 8.43
N LEU A 516 -19.50 11.93 8.00
CA LEU A 516 -20.08 13.24 8.29
C LEU A 516 -21.44 13.42 7.62
N LEU A 517 -21.60 12.94 6.39
CA LEU A 517 -22.84 13.01 5.63
C LEU A 517 -23.89 12.04 6.18
N ALA A 518 -23.51 10.81 6.54
CA ALA A 518 -24.38 9.85 7.21
C ALA A 518 -24.85 10.38 8.57
N ARG A 519 -23.96 11.03 9.34
CA ARG A 519 -24.34 11.75 10.57
C ARG A 519 -25.28 12.91 10.29
N TRP A 520 -25.04 13.69 9.23
CA TRP A 520 -25.91 14.78 8.85
C TRP A 520 -27.30 14.28 8.43
N ILE A 521 -27.39 13.21 7.62
CA ILE A 521 -28.66 12.57 7.24
C ILE A 521 -29.36 12.01 8.48
N GLN A 522 -28.64 11.28 9.34
CA GLN A 522 -29.17 10.75 10.59
C GLN A 522 -29.73 11.89 11.46
N GLN A 523 -29.01 13.00 11.57
CA GLN A 523 -29.43 14.14 12.36
C GLN A 523 -30.62 14.88 11.71
N PHE A 524 -30.61 15.09 10.39
CA PHE A 524 -31.63 15.89 9.70
C PHE A 524 -32.93 15.12 9.46
N VAL A 525 -32.86 13.81 9.21
CA VAL A 525 -34.03 12.96 8.93
C VAL A 525 -34.68 12.46 10.23
N LEU A 526 -33.89 12.06 11.25
CA LEU A 526 -34.47 11.48 12.48
C LEU A 526 -34.86 12.53 13.53
N GLU A 527 -34.21 13.70 13.58
CA GLU A 527 -34.64 14.79 14.49
C GLU A 527 -35.90 15.51 13.98
N ALA A 528 -36.21 15.43 12.68
CA ALA A 528 -37.40 16.05 12.09
C ALA A 528 -38.71 15.34 12.45
N GLU A 529 -38.69 14.05 12.79
CA GLU A 529 -39.92 13.26 12.97
C GLU A 529 -40.26 12.89 14.43
N GLY A 530 -39.41 13.22 15.41
CA GLY A 530 -39.65 12.78 16.80
C GLY A 530 -39.82 11.26 16.93
N SER A 531 -39.27 10.49 16.00
CA SER A 531 -39.41 9.04 15.93
C SER A 531 -38.31 8.37 16.77
N ASP A 532 -38.74 7.59 17.75
CA ASP A 532 -37.86 6.67 18.47
C ASP A 532 -37.25 5.67 17.46
N ASN A 533 -35.95 5.79 17.19
CA ASN A 533 -35.08 4.72 16.68
C ASN A 533 -35.63 3.86 15.52
N ALA A 534 -36.05 4.47 14.40
CA ALA A 534 -36.20 3.72 13.16
C ALA A 534 -34.81 3.52 12.51
N GLY A 535 -34.23 2.35 12.75
CA GLY A 535 -32.86 1.99 12.41
C GLY A 535 -32.52 2.03 10.92
N VAL A 536 -31.87 3.10 10.47
CA VAL A 536 -30.96 3.01 9.33
C VAL A 536 -29.62 2.51 9.88
N GLU A 537 -29.32 1.23 9.68
CA GLU A 537 -27.99 0.71 10.02
C GLU A 537 -26.93 1.42 9.16
N LEU A 538 -25.98 2.10 9.81
CA LEU A 538 -24.88 2.81 9.16
C LEU A 538 -24.12 1.92 8.15
N ASN A 539 -24.10 0.62 8.39
CA ASN A 539 -23.52 -0.41 7.51
C ASN A 539 -24.19 -0.46 6.12
N ALA A 540 -25.50 -0.22 6.03
CA ALA A 540 -26.22 -0.17 4.76
C ALA A 540 -25.96 1.15 3.99
N LEU A 541 -25.74 2.25 4.71
CA LEU A 541 -25.37 3.57 4.17
C LEU A 541 -23.95 3.60 3.57
N LEU A 542 -23.08 2.76 4.10
CA LEU A 542 -21.67 2.67 3.72
C LEU A 542 -21.48 1.92 2.40
N GLY A 543 -22.37 0.98 2.03
CA GLY A 543 -22.19 0.13 0.85
C GLY A 543 -20.86 -0.64 0.86
N VAL A 544 -20.19 -0.73 2.01
CA VAL A 544 -18.89 -1.39 2.14
C VAL A 544 -19.14 -2.88 2.16
N THR A 545 -19.18 -3.45 0.96
CA THR A 545 -19.04 -4.88 0.74
C THR A 545 -17.61 -5.32 1.08
N GLU A 546 -17.46 -6.61 1.35
CA GLU A 546 -16.14 -7.24 1.49
C GLU A 546 -15.22 -6.84 0.32
N THR A 547 -13.99 -6.42 0.63
CA THR A 547 -12.96 -6.31 -0.41
C THR A 547 -12.36 -7.69 -0.62
N LEU A 548 -12.47 -8.24 -1.82
CA LEU A 548 -12.10 -9.62 -2.11
C LEU A 548 -10.96 -9.69 -3.12
N LEU A 549 -9.86 -10.33 -2.73
CA LEU A 549 -8.75 -10.73 -3.59
C LEU A 549 -8.71 -12.26 -3.63
N ASP A 550 -9.24 -12.87 -4.69
CA ASP A 550 -9.49 -14.32 -4.72
C ASP A 550 -8.89 -15.02 -5.96
N ASN A 551 -8.21 -16.13 -5.74
CA ASN A 551 -7.66 -17.01 -6.79
C ASN A 551 -6.79 -16.29 -7.85
N ASN A 552 -6.10 -15.22 -7.49
CA ASN A 552 -5.18 -14.54 -8.41
C ASN A 552 -3.81 -15.23 -8.43
N GLU A 553 -3.14 -15.20 -9.57
CA GLU A 553 -1.76 -15.64 -9.76
C GLU A 553 -0.87 -14.42 -9.93
N ILE A 554 0.07 -14.21 -9.00
CA ILE A 554 0.95 -13.05 -8.94
C ILE A 554 2.39 -13.53 -8.91
N ILE A 555 3.16 -13.16 -9.94
CA ILE A 555 4.50 -13.69 -10.17
C ILE A 555 5.46 -12.55 -10.45
N GLY A 556 6.49 -12.45 -9.61
CA GLY A 556 7.61 -11.54 -9.83
C GLY A 556 7.28 -10.07 -9.55
N GLY A 557 8.35 -9.30 -9.36
CA GLY A 557 8.29 -7.87 -9.10
C GLY A 557 9.13 -7.48 -7.90
N ILE A 558 9.59 -6.23 -7.87
CA ILE A 558 10.42 -5.71 -6.79
C ILE A 558 9.61 -5.27 -5.56
N GLY A 559 8.28 -5.21 -5.70
CA GLY A 559 7.32 -4.81 -4.68
C GLY A 559 6.71 -5.99 -3.93
N HIS A 560 5.49 -5.78 -3.44
CA HIS A 560 4.72 -6.80 -2.73
C HIS A 560 3.75 -7.50 -3.67
N GLY A 561 3.43 -8.77 -3.41
CA GLY A 561 2.45 -9.50 -4.22
C GLY A 561 1.05 -8.90 -4.07
N ILE A 562 0.58 -8.81 -2.83
CA ILE A 562 -0.61 -8.05 -2.44
C ILE A 562 -0.19 -7.04 -1.38
N SER A 563 -0.55 -5.77 -1.59
CA SER A 563 -0.20 -4.68 -0.71
C SER A 563 -1.43 -3.90 -0.28
N VAL A 564 -1.59 -3.71 1.02
CA VAL A 564 -2.59 -2.83 1.64
C VAL A 564 -1.83 -1.77 2.41
N GLN A 565 -1.89 -0.53 1.94
CA GLN A 565 -1.11 0.55 2.52
C GLN A 565 -1.98 1.77 2.78
N GLY A 566 -1.89 2.27 4.01
CA GLY A 566 -2.39 3.58 4.37
C GLY A 566 -1.30 4.60 4.58
N VAL A 567 -1.72 5.83 4.89
CA VAL A 567 -0.86 7.00 4.89
C VAL A 567 -0.40 7.38 6.30
N ALA A 568 0.89 7.70 6.45
CA ALA A 568 1.42 8.14 7.72
C ALA A 568 0.68 9.39 8.24
N GLY A 569 0.17 9.33 9.47
CA GLY A 569 -0.56 10.42 10.12
C GLY A 569 -2.07 10.46 9.83
N ARG A 570 -2.59 9.58 8.96
CA ARG A 570 -4.03 9.33 8.78
C ARG A 570 -4.23 7.83 8.52
N PRO A 571 -4.57 7.03 9.54
CA PRO A 571 -4.74 5.60 9.33
C PRO A 571 -5.91 5.35 8.37
N ASP A 572 -5.63 4.64 7.28
CA ASP A 572 -6.63 4.08 6.39
C ASP A 572 -7.38 2.99 7.16
N TYR A 573 -8.68 2.88 6.87
CA TYR A 573 -9.53 1.86 7.45
C TYR A 573 -10.02 0.93 6.34
N VAL A 574 -9.71 -0.35 6.46
CA VAL A 574 -10.20 -1.37 5.53
C VAL A 574 -11.07 -2.35 6.30
N GLN A 575 -12.31 -2.50 5.88
CA GLN A 575 -13.28 -3.39 6.51
C GLN A 575 -13.46 -4.66 5.68
N GLU A 576 -13.53 -5.82 6.35
CA GLU A 576 -13.77 -7.14 5.76
C GLU A 576 -12.92 -7.38 4.50
N LEU A 577 -11.60 -7.49 4.71
CA LEU A 577 -10.64 -7.77 3.65
C LEU A 577 -10.39 -9.27 3.57
N HIS A 578 -10.78 -9.87 2.45
CA HIS A 578 -10.62 -11.29 2.18
C HIS A 578 -9.56 -11.51 1.11
N ILE A 579 -8.48 -12.19 1.46
CA ILE A 579 -7.40 -12.60 0.56
C ILE A 579 -7.39 -14.12 0.55
N ARG A 580 -7.93 -14.74 -0.50
CA ARG A 580 -8.18 -16.18 -0.53
C ARG A 580 -7.64 -16.87 -1.78
N GLY A 581 -7.10 -18.07 -1.64
CA GLY A 581 -6.72 -18.92 -2.77
C GLY A 581 -5.66 -18.35 -3.72
N ASN A 582 -4.98 -17.25 -3.36
CA ASN A 582 -4.03 -16.59 -4.24
C ASN A 582 -2.71 -17.36 -4.30
N GLN A 583 -2.08 -17.36 -5.47
CA GLN A 583 -0.76 -17.93 -5.70
C GLN A 583 0.23 -16.79 -5.93
N ILE A 584 1.10 -16.53 -4.95
CA ILE A 584 2.05 -15.42 -4.97
C ILE A 584 3.46 -16.00 -4.93
N ARG A 585 4.30 -15.64 -5.90
CA ARG A 585 5.68 -16.11 -5.93
C ARG A 585 6.69 -15.13 -6.50
N ASP A 586 7.95 -15.35 -6.13
CA ASP A 586 9.13 -14.67 -6.69
C ASP A 586 9.10 -13.13 -6.48
N MET A 587 8.39 -12.66 -5.46
CA MET A 587 8.35 -11.24 -5.10
C MET A 587 9.61 -10.84 -4.33
N ALA A 588 10.18 -9.67 -4.61
CA ALA A 588 11.29 -9.17 -3.81
C ALA A 588 10.86 -8.58 -2.46
N GLY A 589 9.67 -7.98 -2.38
CA GLY A 589 9.02 -7.64 -1.12
C GLY A 589 8.29 -8.84 -0.51
N ALA A 590 7.50 -8.58 0.54
CA ALA A 590 6.59 -9.57 1.09
C ALA A 590 5.54 -10.06 0.06
N GLY A 591 5.11 -11.31 0.18
CA GLY A 591 4.00 -11.85 -0.62
C GLY A 591 2.69 -11.10 -0.34
N VAL A 592 2.31 -10.96 0.93
CA VAL A 592 1.21 -10.10 1.40
C VAL A 592 1.77 -9.10 2.40
N PHE A 593 1.40 -7.82 2.24
CA PHE A 593 1.82 -6.74 3.12
C PHE A 593 0.65 -5.85 3.53
N CYS A 594 0.48 -5.63 4.84
CA CYS A 594 -0.36 -4.59 5.41
C CYS A 594 0.51 -3.71 6.31
N ASN A 595 0.59 -2.42 6.01
CA ASN A 595 1.38 -1.47 6.81
C ASN A 595 0.60 -0.97 8.04
N GLU A 596 1.31 -0.38 8.99
CA GLU A 596 0.79 0.12 10.27
C GLU A 596 -0.21 1.27 10.11
N ASN A 597 -0.26 1.86 8.92
CA ASN A 597 -1.16 2.94 8.58
C ASN A 597 -2.43 2.44 7.88
N ALA A 598 -2.57 1.15 7.58
CA ALA A 598 -3.81 0.55 7.07
C ALA A 598 -4.37 -0.38 8.14
N PHE A 599 -5.23 0.15 9.01
CA PHE A 599 -5.87 -0.66 10.03
C PHE A 599 -6.99 -1.50 9.41
N VAL A 600 -6.73 -2.80 9.29
CA VAL A 600 -7.68 -3.75 8.70
C VAL A 600 -8.51 -4.41 9.81
N VAL A 601 -9.83 -4.39 9.67
CA VAL A 601 -10.75 -5.08 10.58
C VAL A 601 -11.50 -6.17 9.81
N GLY A 602 -11.43 -7.41 10.31
CA GLY A 602 -11.95 -8.58 9.59
C GLY A 602 -10.99 -9.01 8.46
N LEU A 603 -9.70 -9.17 8.79
CA LEU A 603 -8.71 -9.66 7.85
C LEU A 603 -8.77 -11.19 7.75
N ASN A 604 -9.18 -11.72 6.60
CA ASN A 604 -9.18 -13.15 6.31
C ASN A 604 -8.12 -13.48 5.27
N LEU A 605 -7.10 -14.23 5.67
CA LEU A 605 -6.06 -14.80 4.80
C LEU A 605 -6.29 -16.32 4.72
N ASP A 606 -6.97 -16.81 3.68
CA ASP A 606 -7.35 -18.22 3.62
C ASP A 606 -6.77 -18.93 2.40
N ALA A 607 -6.17 -20.11 2.60
CA ALA A 607 -5.72 -21.00 1.54
C ALA A 607 -4.79 -20.36 0.49
N ASN A 608 -4.00 -19.33 0.87
CA ASN A 608 -3.05 -18.71 -0.04
C ASN A 608 -1.77 -19.53 -0.14
N HIS A 609 -1.19 -19.61 -1.34
CA HIS A 609 0.10 -20.23 -1.59
C HIS A 609 1.15 -19.14 -1.87
N ILE A 610 2.05 -18.91 -0.93
CA ILE A 610 3.06 -17.85 -0.99
C ILE A 610 4.44 -18.51 -0.95
N SER A 611 5.23 -18.32 -2.01
CA SER A 611 6.53 -18.98 -2.11
C SER A 611 7.62 -18.08 -2.67
N LEU A 612 8.87 -18.28 -2.23
CA LEU A 612 10.02 -17.57 -2.78
C LEU A 612 9.88 -16.03 -2.73
N CYS A 613 9.11 -15.49 -1.80
CA CYS A 613 8.98 -14.04 -1.59
C CYS A 613 10.06 -13.50 -0.64
N GLY A 614 10.25 -12.18 -0.61
CA GLY A 614 11.26 -11.54 0.22
C GLY A 614 12.68 -11.76 -0.29
N GLN A 615 12.91 -11.66 -1.60
CA GLN A 615 14.23 -11.82 -2.22
C GLN A 615 15.16 -10.61 -1.97
N PRO A 616 16.50 -10.78 -2.05
CA PRO A 616 17.46 -9.70 -1.78
C PRO A 616 17.37 -8.52 -2.76
N GLN A 617 16.81 -8.74 -3.96
CA GLN A 617 16.68 -7.74 -5.03
C GLN A 617 15.45 -6.84 -4.82
N GLY A 618 15.38 -6.00 -3.78
CA GLY A 618 14.27 -5.06 -3.66
C GLY A 618 14.37 -4.07 -2.50
N PHE A 619 13.78 -2.88 -2.69
CA PHE A 619 13.91 -1.71 -1.81
C PHE A 619 12.98 -1.69 -0.58
N SER A 620 12.03 -2.63 -0.49
CA SER A 620 11.09 -2.68 0.65
C SER A 620 11.76 -3.18 1.92
N ALA A 621 11.52 -2.47 3.04
CA ALA A 621 11.92 -2.92 4.38
C ALA A 621 11.08 -4.13 4.87
N ALA A 622 9.89 -4.34 4.33
CA ALA A 622 9.03 -5.47 4.67
C ALA A 622 9.36 -6.67 3.77
N LYS A 623 10.02 -7.67 4.35
CA LYS A 623 10.44 -8.91 3.67
C LYS A 623 9.75 -10.12 4.31
N GLY A 624 9.41 -11.12 3.49
CA GLY A 624 8.84 -12.38 3.98
C GLY A 624 7.73 -12.94 3.11
N GLY A 625 6.92 -13.83 3.68
CA GLY A 625 5.69 -14.31 3.07
C GLY A 625 4.53 -13.38 3.35
N ILE A 626 4.15 -13.22 4.62
CA ILE A 626 3.04 -12.38 5.05
C ILE A 626 3.54 -11.41 6.12
N VAL A 627 3.29 -10.12 5.95
CA VAL A 627 3.65 -9.09 6.93
C VAL A 627 2.43 -8.23 7.22
N VAL A 628 1.96 -8.22 8.47
CA VAL A 628 0.78 -7.42 8.89
C VAL A 628 1.15 -6.60 10.12
N ARG A 629 1.06 -5.28 9.98
CA ARG A 629 1.25 -4.31 11.05
C ARG A 629 -0.09 -3.65 11.32
N ALA A 630 -0.70 -3.90 12.48
CA ALA A 630 -2.00 -3.36 12.91
C ALA A 630 -3.25 -3.92 12.19
N ALA A 631 -3.90 -4.90 12.81
CA ALA A 631 -5.21 -5.41 12.35
C ALA A 631 -6.05 -6.00 13.50
N ALA A 632 -7.34 -6.22 13.27
CA ALA A 632 -8.26 -6.83 14.23
C ALA A 632 -9.15 -7.90 13.61
N ARG A 633 -9.57 -8.89 14.42
CA ARG A 633 -10.37 -10.05 14.00
C ARG A 633 -9.73 -10.77 12.82
N CYS A 634 -8.47 -11.15 12.99
CA CYS A 634 -7.70 -11.80 11.94
C CYS A 634 -7.95 -13.31 11.93
N HIS A 635 -8.28 -13.85 10.76
CA HIS A 635 -8.30 -15.28 10.50
C HIS A 635 -7.25 -15.61 9.44
N MET A 636 -6.39 -16.58 9.74
CA MET A 636 -5.33 -17.04 8.86
C MET A 636 -5.39 -18.56 8.83
N HIS A 637 -6.04 -19.12 7.80
CA HIS A 637 -6.33 -20.54 7.72
C HIS A 637 -5.78 -21.20 6.46
N GLY A 638 -5.11 -22.34 6.59
CA GLY A 638 -4.72 -23.15 5.41
C GLY A 638 -3.68 -22.50 4.50
N ASN A 639 -2.96 -21.46 4.95
CA ASN A 639 -1.97 -20.80 4.12
C ASN A 639 -0.69 -21.63 4.05
N HIS A 640 -0.07 -21.61 2.87
CA HIS A 640 1.16 -22.31 2.55
C HIS A 640 2.25 -21.27 2.31
N VAL A 641 3.13 -21.03 3.28
CA VAL A 641 4.21 -20.05 3.20
C VAL A 641 5.54 -20.78 3.16
N VAL A 642 6.17 -20.79 1.98
CA VAL A 642 7.28 -21.70 1.69
C VAL A 642 8.50 -20.97 1.11
N GLN A 643 9.67 -21.20 1.69
CA GLN A 643 10.95 -20.67 1.19
C GLN A 643 11.00 -19.13 1.05
N CYS A 644 10.22 -18.41 1.86
CA CYS A 644 10.27 -16.96 1.88
C CYS A 644 11.48 -16.48 2.71
N GLY A 645 12.20 -15.48 2.17
CA GLY A 645 13.31 -14.83 2.86
C GLY A 645 14.66 -15.55 2.84
N ARG A 646 14.83 -16.57 2.00
CA ARG A 646 15.91 -17.56 2.08
C ARG A 646 17.32 -17.08 1.70
N GLU A 647 17.44 -15.96 0.97
CA GLU A 647 18.70 -15.49 0.36
C GLU A 647 19.05 -14.04 0.71
N VAL A 648 18.39 -13.47 1.72
CA VAL A 648 18.67 -12.09 2.12
C VAL A 648 19.68 -12.08 3.25
N ASP A 649 20.81 -11.40 3.03
CA ASP A 649 21.80 -11.09 4.06
C ASP A 649 21.34 -9.90 4.95
N ALA A 650 20.02 -9.80 5.17
CA ALA A 650 19.36 -8.74 5.92
C ALA A 650 18.86 -9.27 7.27
N LEU A 651 18.77 -8.35 8.23
CA LEU A 651 18.19 -8.60 9.54
C LEU A 651 16.65 -8.70 9.41
N ASN A 652 16.01 -9.50 10.27
CA ASN A 652 14.55 -9.57 10.47
C ASN A 652 13.73 -10.17 9.32
N VAL A 653 14.21 -11.25 8.69
CA VAL A 653 13.46 -11.91 7.61
C VAL A 653 12.72 -13.15 8.13
N LEU A 654 11.39 -13.13 7.98
CA LEU A 654 10.44 -14.08 8.56
C LEU A 654 9.52 -14.67 7.48
N GLY A 655 8.99 -15.88 7.72
CA GLY A 655 7.90 -16.42 6.89
C GLY A 655 6.63 -15.59 7.04
N ILE A 656 6.19 -15.38 8.28
CA ILE A 656 5.07 -14.53 8.64
C ILE A 656 5.48 -13.63 9.80
N ASP A 657 5.12 -12.35 9.72
CA ASP A 657 5.42 -11.35 10.71
C ASP A 657 4.17 -10.52 11.04
N LEU A 658 3.67 -10.72 12.26
CA LEU A 658 2.47 -10.07 12.78
C LEU A 658 2.86 -9.13 13.91
N ASP A 659 2.41 -7.90 13.83
CA ASP A 659 2.63 -6.87 14.85
C ASP A 659 1.31 -6.15 15.14
N THR A 660 0.99 -5.98 16.42
CA THR A 660 -0.15 -5.19 16.90
C THR A 660 -1.49 -5.74 16.36
N ILE A 661 -1.79 -7.00 16.69
CA ILE A 661 -3.03 -7.67 16.23
C ILE A 661 -4.00 -7.87 17.39
N TYR A 662 -5.28 -7.56 17.16
CA TYR A 662 -6.36 -7.73 18.14
C TYR A 662 -7.29 -8.88 17.75
N GLY A 663 -7.11 -10.04 18.38
CA GLY A 663 -7.83 -11.27 18.08
C GLY A 663 -7.26 -11.96 16.83
N LEU A 664 -6.82 -13.21 17.01
CA LEU A 664 -6.18 -13.99 15.94
C LEU A 664 -6.57 -15.47 16.00
N SER A 665 -7.01 -15.99 14.87
CA SER A 665 -7.17 -17.42 14.62
C SER A 665 -6.19 -17.86 13.54
N PHE A 666 -5.14 -18.56 13.93
CA PHE A 666 -4.05 -19.00 13.06
C PHE A 666 -4.03 -20.53 13.00
N HIS A 667 -4.74 -21.11 12.03
CA HIS A 667 -5.02 -22.55 12.00
C HIS A 667 -4.62 -23.25 10.70
N ASN A 668 -4.17 -24.50 10.78
CA ASN A 668 -3.90 -25.35 9.61
C ASN A 668 -2.92 -24.74 8.58
N ASN A 669 -2.02 -23.84 9.00
CA ASN A 669 -1.05 -23.24 8.09
C ASN A 669 0.22 -24.09 8.01
N GLU A 670 0.89 -24.05 6.86
CA GLU A 670 2.19 -24.68 6.65
C GLU A 670 3.26 -23.61 6.41
N LEU A 671 4.21 -23.51 7.33
CA LEU A 671 5.35 -22.58 7.24
C LEU A 671 6.61 -23.42 7.10
N ILE A 672 7.12 -23.51 5.87
CA ILE A 672 8.19 -24.44 5.51
C ILE A 672 9.43 -23.71 4.97
N SER A 673 10.60 -23.99 5.55
CA SER A 673 11.90 -23.50 5.05
C SER A 673 12.00 -21.98 4.90
N ASN A 674 11.30 -21.21 5.73
CA ASN A 674 11.37 -19.74 5.73
C ASN A 674 12.53 -19.22 6.58
N GLY A 675 12.89 -17.95 6.37
CA GLY A 675 13.88 -17.23 7.16
C GLY A 675 15.26 -17.10 6.50
N SER A 676 16.06 -16.19 7.02
CA SER A 676 17.37 -15.79 6.46
C SER A 676 18.47 -16.82 6.71
N SER A 677 19.62 -16.65 6.04
CA SER A 677 20.82 -17.47 6.26
C SER A 677 21.57 -17.16 7.56
N ARG A 678 21.25 -16.08 8.29
CA ARG A 678 22.03 -15.62 9.46
C ARG A 678 21.58 -16.20 10.81
N ALA A 679 20.45 -16.90 10.89
CA ALA A 679 19.93 -17.57 12.09
C ALA A 679 19.97 -16.69 13.35
N LEU A 680 19.56 -15.42 13.22
CA LEU A 680 19.49 -14.45 14.33
C LEU A 680 18.14 -14.51 15.06
N LEU A 681 18.08 -13.89 16.25
CA LEU A 681 16.94 -13.99 17.19
C LEU A 681 15.58 -13.53 16.64
N ASP A 682 15.58 -12.71 15.59
CA ASP A 682 14.40 -12.10 14.97
C ASP A 682 14.08 -12.68 13.57
N GLU A 683 14.47 -13.94 13.32
CA GLU A 683 14.27 -14.66 12.07
C GLU A 683 13.54 -15.99 12.29
N GLY A 684 12.88 -16.51 11.24
CA GLY A 684 12.26 -17.84 11.27
C GLY A 684 10.88 -17.94 10.63
N GLY A 685 10.01 -18.72 11.27
CA GLY A 685 8.70 -19.08 10.76
C GLY A 685 7.67 -17.97 10.95
N LEU A 686 7.06 -17.92 12.13
CA LEU A 686 6.04 -16.95 12.53
C LEU A 686 6.55 -16.10 13.68
N ARG A 687 6.54 -14.78 13.50
CA ARG A 687 6.68 -13.81 14.59
C ARG A 687 5.33 -13.15 14.90
N MET A 688 5.06 -13.05 16.19
CA MET A 688 3.88 -12.46 16.79
C MET A 688 4.34 -11.46 17.85
N GLN A 689 4.24 -10.17 17.53
CA GLN A 689 4.56 -9.07 18.43
C GLN A 689 3.29 -8.31 18.79
N GLU A 690 3.13 -8.02 20.09
CA GLU A 690 1.97 -7.24 20.59
C GLU A 690 0.62 -7.79 20.10
N ILE A 691 0.41 -9.09 20.28
CA ILE A 691 -0.84 -9.76 19.93
C ILE A 691 -1.74 -9.83 21.17
N TYR A 692 -2.95 -9.30 21.04
CA TYR A 692 -3.91 -9.12 22.12
C TYR A 692 -5.26 -9.79 21.83
N GLY A 693 -6.13 -9.84 22.85
CA GLY A 693 -7.45 -10.48 22.76
C GLY A 693 -7.41 -12.00 22.91
N VAL A 694 -8.35 -12.69 22.26
CA VAL A 694 -8.41 -14.16 22.21
C VAL A 694 -7.60 -14.64 21.02
N VAL A 695 -6.62 -15.51 21.28
CA VAL A 695 -5.68 -15.97 20.26
C VAL A 695 -5.58 -17.49 20.27
N SER A 696 -5.68 -18.08 19.08
CA SER A 696 -5.56 -19.51 18.86
C SER A 696 -4.58 -19.81 17.73
N VAL A 697 -3.59 -20.64 18.01
CA VAL A 697 -2.56 -21.12 17.09
C VAL A 697 -2.67 -22.65 17.06
N HIS A 698 -3.45 -23.18 16.12
CA HIS A 698 -3.88 -24.58 16.14
C HIS A 698 -3.50 -25.34 14.88
N ASP A 699 -3.06 -26.59 15.03
CA ASP A 699 -2.89 -27.54 13.93
C ASP A 699 -2.00 -27.03 12.79
N ASN A 700 -1.03 -26.16 13.09
CA ASN A 700 -0.09 -25.63 12.10
C ASN A 700 1.16 -26.53 12.00
N ASN A 701 1.78 -26.53 10.83
CA ASN A 701 3.03 -27.21 10.57
C ASN A 701 4.17 -26.21 10.36
N PHE A 702 5.11 -26.15 11.30
CA PHE A 702 6.32 -25.33 11.21
C PHE A 702 7.53 -26.23 10.97
N ALA A 703 7.99 -26.35 9.73
CA ALA A 703 9.03 -27.29 9.36
C ALA A 703 10.24 -26.63 8.69
N HIS A 704 11.44 -26.96 9.16
CA HIS A 704 12.72 -26.57 8.56
C HIS A 704 12.93 -25.05 8.42
N ASN A 705 12.19 -24.23 9.19
CA ASN A 705 12.41 -22.78 9.21
C ASN A 705 13.78 -22.47 9.84
N ARG A 706 14.46 -21.45 9.30
CA ARG A 706 15.76 -20.98 9.78
C ARG A 706 15.55 -19.90 10.84
N GLY A 707 15.77 -20.26 12.10
CA GLY A 707 15.52 -19.38 13.25
C GLY A 707 14.48 -19.99 14.18
N THR A 708 13.66 -19.14 14.81
CA THR A 708 12.57 -19.60 15.69
C THR A 708 11.34 -19.93 14.84
N ALA A 709 10.76 -21.11 14.98
CA ALA A 709 9.57 -21.50 14.21
C ALA A 709 8.32 -20.70 14.64
N LEU A 710 8.11 -20.50 15.94
CA LEU A 710 7.06 -19.64 16.50
C LEU A 710 7.61 -18.73 17.59
N GLN A 711 7.68 -17.44 17.33
CA GLN A 711 8.04 -16.44 18.32
C GLN A 711 6.81 -15.59 18.66
N TRP A 712 6.38 -15.62 19.91
CA TRP A 712 5.32 -14.76 20.42
C TRP A 712 5.83 -13.96 21.62
N VAL A 713 5.96 -12.65 21.41
CA VAL A 713 6.51 -11.72 22.40
C VAL A 713 5.61 -10.50 22.51
N ASN A 714 5.03 -10.30 23.69
CA ASN A 714 4.40 -9.03 24.05
C ASN A 714 5.33 -8.26 24.99
N SER A 715 5.29 -6.93 24.97
CA SER A 715 6.08 -6.10 25.90
C SER A 715 5.70 -6.43 27.35
N ALA A 716 6.71 -6.50 28.22
CA ALA A 716 6.51 -6.79 29.63
C ALA A 716 5.66 -5.67 30.25
N ARG A 717 4.60 -6.02 30.98
CA ARG A 717 3.63 -5.13 31.64
C ARG A 717 4.25 -3.90 32.35
N SER A 718 4.59 -2.86 31.62
CA SER A 718 4.45 -1.48 32.05
C SER A 718 3.07 -1.05 31.59
N GLY A 719 2.28 -0.39 32.44
CA GLY A 719 0.91 0.06 32.11
C GLY A 719 0.79 1.09 30.97
N GLU A 720 1.81 1.17 30.11
CA GLU A 720 1.82 1.81 28.80
C GLU A 720 1.81 0.68 27.76
N GLY A 721 0.67 0.00 27.60
CA GLY A 721 0.46 -0.76 26.36
C GLY A 721 0.59 0.21 25.18
N ALA A 722 1.01 -0.27 24.01
CA ALA A 722 0.93 0.55 22.81
C ALA A 722 -0.52 1.03 22.66
N LEU A 723 -0.75 2.30 23.00
CA LEU A 723 -2.07 2.91 22.89
C LEU A 723 -2.43 2.84 21.41
N LEU A 724 -3.57 2.26 21.08
CA LEU A 724 -4.15 2.49 19.76
C LEU A 724 -4.18 4.01 19.57
N PRO A 725 -3.71 4.53 18.42
CA PRO A 725 -4.00 5.91 18.04
C PRO A 725 -5.47 6.21 18.32
N ALA A 726 -5.78 7.31 19.02
CA ALA A 726 -7.15 7.62 19.45
C ALA A 726 -8.19 7.59 18.30
N GLN A 727 -7.71 7.79 17.07
CA GLN A 727 -8.46 7.68 15.83
C GLN A 727 -8.92 6.24 15.51
N LEU A 728 -8.09 5.23 15.81
CA LEU A 728 -8.40 3.81 15.62
C LEU A 728 -9.32 3.25 16.70
N LEU A 729 -9.24 3.80 17.92
CA LEU A 729 -10.08 3.38 19.04
C LEU A 729 -11.58 3.58 18.74
N LEU A 730 -11.95 4.66 18.04
CA LEU A 730 -13.33 4.91 17.64
C LEU A 730 -13.85 3.84 16.66
N ALA A 731 -13.04 3.47 15.65
CA ALA A 731 -13.40 2.45 14.67
C ALA A 731 -13.50 1.06 15.30
N VAL A 732 -12.55 0.72 16.18
CA VAL A 732 -12.57 -0.51 16.98
C VAL A 732 -13.81 -0.55 17.89
N ASN A 733 -14.14 0.54 18.57
CA ASN A 733 -15.32 0.63 19.44
C ASN A 733 -16.64 0.51 18.68
N LEU A 734 -16.75 1.19 17.53
CA LEU A 734 -17.94 1.14 16.69
C LEU A 734 -18.20 -0.29 16.19
N TYR A 735 -17.14 -1.03 15.85
CA TYR A 735 -17.25 -2.38 15.28
C TYR A 735 -17.35 -3.50 16.31
N LEU A 736 -16.63 -3.39 17.43
CA LEU A 736 -16.73 -4.35 18.54
C LEU A 736 -18.00 -4.14 19.37
N GLY A 737 -18.74 -3.04 19.15
CA GLY A 737 -19.91 -2.68 19.95
C GLY A 737 -19.56 -2.36 21.41
N THR A 738 -18.32 -1.95 21.66
CA THR A 738 -17.77 -1.71 23.01
C THR A 738 -17.34 -0.26 23.18
N SER A 739 -17.38 0.26 24.40
CA SER A 739 -16.82 1.57 24.76
C SER A 739 -15.44 1.41 25.41
N LEU A 740 -14.43 0.96 24.66
CA LEU A 740 -13.06 0.86 25.17
C LEU A 740 -12.46 2.26 25.21
N SER A 741 -11.94 2.70 26.36
CA SER A 741 -11.00 3.83 26.40
C SER A 741 -9.60 3.36 26.03
N ASN A 742 -8.70 4.30 25.70
CA ASN A 742 -7.29 4.02 25.45
C ASN A 742 -6.62 3.24 26.61
N ASP A 743 -7.12 3.43 27.83
CA ASP A 743 -6.66 2.75 29.06
C ASP A 743 -7.32 1.38 29.29
N GLN A 744 -8.27 0.98 28.44
CA GLN A 744 -9.09 -0.24 28.56
C GLN A 744 -8.86 -1.26 27.44
N LEU A 745 -7.85 -1.07 26.58
CA LEU A 745 -7.48 -2.09 25.60
C LEU A 745 -7.30 -3.43 26.33
N PRO A 746 -7.98 -4.50 25.88
CA PRO A 746 -8.13 -5.70 26.68
C PRO A 746 -6.76 -6.30 26.98
N ALA A 747 -6.39 -6.29 28.25
CA ALA A 747 -5.31 -7.13 28.75
C ALA A 747 -5.61 -8.59 28.33
N MET A 748 -4.64 -9.27 27.71
CA MET A 748 -4.75 -10.63 27.17
C MET A 748 -5.68 -11.54 28.00
N GLU A 749 -6.72 -12.13 27.42
CA GLU A 749 -7.63 -13.00 28.19
C GLU A 749 -7.41 -14.51 27.98
N GLN A 750 -6.78 -14.98 26.88
CA GLN A 750 -6.41 -16.39 26.67
C GLN A 750 -5.52 -16.62 25.41
N ALA A 751 -4.38 -17.29 25.56
CA ALA A 751 -3.56 -17.82 24.46
C ALA A 751 -3.65 -19.35 24.41
N SER A 752 -4.03 -19.92 23.26
CA SER A 752 -4.07 -21.36 23.03
C SER A 752 -3.17 -21.76 21.86
N VAL A 753 -2.19 -22.61 22.13
CA VAL A 753 -1.23 -23.17 21.17
C VAL A 753 -1.35 -24.69 21.22
N GLN A 754 -2.08 -25.26 20.26
CA GLN A 754 -2.53 -26.65 20.32
C GLN A 754 -2.31 -27.41 19.02
N GLY A 755 -1.88 -28.68 19.10
CA GLY A 755 -1.84 -29.57 17.94
C GLY A 755 -0.81 -29.21 16.87
N ASN A 756 0.10 -28.27 17.14
CA ASN A 756 1.07 -27.82 16.14
C ASN A 756 2.26 -28.80 16.02
N GLY A 757 2.79 -28.93 14.81
CA GLY A 757 4.05 -29.60 14.51
C GLY A 757 5.20 -28.60 14.42
N PHE A 758 6.28 -28.84 15.15
CA PHE A 758 7.52 -28.05 15.09
C PHE A 758 8.68 -28.98 14.75
N GLU A 759 9.31 -28.76 13.61
CA GLU A 759 10.46 -29.55 13.16
C GLU A 759 11.60 -28.66 12.67
N THR A 760 12.82 -28.94 13.14
CA THR A 760 14.06 -28.36 12.59
C THR A 760 15.09 -29.45 12.30
N SER A 761 15.82 -29.28 11.20
CA SER A 761 16.97 -30.11 10.81
C SER A 761 18.30 -29.37 10.94
N HIS A 762 18.30 -28.16 11.52
CA HIS A 762 19.49 -27.32 11.62
C HIS A 762 20.17 -27.50 12.99
N GLN A 763 21.45 -27.87 13.02
CA GLN A 763 22.19 -28.07 14.28
C GLN A 763 22.45 -26.76 15.06
N ASN A 764 22.35 -25.62 14.37
CA ASN A 764 22.54 -24.28 14.95
C ASN A 764 21.22 -23.49 15.07
N SER A 765 20.06 -24.15 15.19
CA SER A 765 18.79 -23.43 15.35
C SER A 765 18.65 -22.79 16.74
N LEU A 766 17.92 -21.68 16.77
CA LEU A 766 17.31 -21.12 17.98
C LEU A 766 16.21 -22.07 18.50
N PRO A 767 15.64 -21.82 19.69
CA PRO A 767 14.48 -22.57 20.16
C PRO A 767 13.38 -22.61 19.09
N LEU A 768 12.72 -23.74 18.91
CA LEU A 768 11.60 -23.91 17.99
C LEU A 768 10.45 -22.95 18.31
N PHE A 769 10.20 -22.70 19.59
CA PHE A 769 9.19 -21.75 20.01
C PHE A 769 9.62 -20.93 21.21
N ARG A 770 9.11 -19.69 21.27
CA ARG A 770 9.31 -18.75 22.38
C ARG A 770 7.99 -18.07 22.67
N LEU A 771 7.42 -18.28 23.86
CA LEU A 771 6.15 -17.69 24.28
C LEU A 771 6.39 -16.84 25.52
N LEU A 772 6.46 -15.52 25.33
CA LEU A 772 6.94 -14.58 26.35
C LEU A 772 5.86 -13.57 26.74
N ASN A 773 5.75 -13.30 28.04
CA ASN A 773 4.91 -12.26 28.63
C ASN A 773 3.40 -12.46 28.38
N LEU A 774 2.88 -13.67 28.59
CA LEU A 774 1.46 -14.00 28.36
C LEU A 774 0.62 -13.98 29.67
N LEU A 775 -0.64 -13.52 29.66
CA LEU A 775 -1.47 -13.63 30.88
C LEU A 775 -1.79 -15.10 31.17
N GLN A 776 -2.31 -15.80 30.18
CA GLN A 776 -2.66 -17.20 30.26
C GLN A 776 -2.21 -17.90 28.97
N VAL A 777 -1.48 -19.01 29.10
CA VAL A 777 -1.01 -19.82 27.97
C VAL A 777 -1.42 -21.28 28.15
N SER A 778 -2.02 -21.86 27.11
CA SER A 778 -2.23 -23.31 27.00
C SER A 778 -1.38 -23.83 25.84
N PHE A 779 -0.33 -24.58 26.16
CA PHE A 779 0.57 -25.22 25.20
C PHE A 779 0.35 -26.73 25.28
N THR A 780 -0.53 -27.26 24.41
CA THR A 780 -1.00 -28.65 24.55
C THR A 780 -1.02 -29.46 23.26
N GLY A 781 -0.74 -30.75 23.34
CA GLY A 781 -0.86 -31.64 22.17
C GLY A 781 0.10 -31.33 21.03
N ASN A 782 1.16 -30.54 21.25
CA ASN A 782 2.11 -30.17 20.20
C ASN A 782 3.18 -31.26 20.02
N SER A 783 3.69 -31.41 18.80
CA SER A 783 4.80 -32.29 18.47
C SER A 783 6.04 -31.46 18.15
N CYS A 784 7.10 -31.60 18.94
CA CYS A 784 8.33 -30.84 18.80
C CYS A 784 9.51 -31.78 18.56
N ARG A 785 10.21 -31.61 17.44
CA ARG A 785 11.36 -32.42 17.06
C ARG A 785 12.50 -31.58 16.53
N GLY A 786 13.70 -31.77 17.06
CA GLY A 786 14.93 -31.17 16.51
C GLY A 786 15.96 -30.82 17.58
N GLU A 787 16.85 -29.89 17.25
CA GLU A 787 17.99 -29.46 18.10
C GLU A 787 18.02 -27.94 18.21
N SER A 788 18.60 -27.41 19.28
CA SER A 788 18.71 -25.97 19.50
C SER A 788 19.99 -25.64 20.28
N MET A 789 20.69 -24.59 19.87
CA MET A 789 21.95 -24.17 20.51
C MET A 789 21.76 -23.70 21.95
N ASN A 790 20.55 -23.29 22.33
CA ASN A 790 20.25 -22.78 23.68
C ASN A 790 19.97 -23.90 24.69
N GLY A 791 20.16 -25.18 24.31
CA GLY A 791 20.00 -26.32 25.20
C GLY A 791 18.54 -26.76 25.44
N ALA A 792 17.56 -26.10 24.82
CA ALA A 792 16.14 -26.45 24.89
C ALA A 792 15.40 -26.33 23.56
N LEU A 793 14.39 -27.20 23.33
CA LEU A 793 13.51 -27.11 22.16
C LEU A 793 12.66 -25.84 22.17
N GLY A 794 12.23 -25.35 23.33
CA GLY A 794 11.39 -24.14 23.41
C GLY A 794 11.33 -23.53 24.80
N GLU A 795 10.83 -22.31 24.88
CA GLU A 795 10.68 -21.58 26.14
C GLU A 795 9.32 -20.90 26.31
N LEU A 796 8.81 -20.97 27.55
CA LEU A 796 7.67 -20.19 28.04
C LEU A 796 8.18 -19.32 29.19
N ASP A 797 8.09 -18.00 29.08
CA ASP A 797 8.57 -17.07 30.12
C ASP A 797 7.50 -16.05 30.51
N ASN A 798 7.52 -15.67 31.79
CA ASN A 798 6.75 -14.58 32.39
C ASN A 798 5.23 -14.67 32.13
N SER A 799 4.67 -15.86 32.37
CA SER A 799 3.23 -16.11 32.21
C SER A 799 2.48 -16.10 33.55
N SER A 800 1.30 -15.49 33.66
CA SER A 800 0.58 -15.53 34.96
C SER A 800 -0.07 -16.88 35.26
N ARG A 801 -0.63 -17.53 34.22
CA ARG A 801 -1.22 -18.87 34.26
C ARG A 801 -0.76 -19.71 33.08
N GLY A 802 -0.47 -21.00 33.30
CA GLY A 802 -0.04 -21.89 32.23
C GLY A 802 -0.58 -23.31 32.31
N LEU A 803 -0.84 -23.91 31.15
CA LEU A 803 -1.07 -25.35 31.00
C LEU A 803 -0.08 -25.87 29.94
N VAL A 804 0.83 -26.75 30.34
CA VAL A 804 1.79 -27.42 29.44
C VAL A 804 1.55 -28.92 29.50
N ALA A 805 0.79 -29.45 28.54
CA ALA A 805 0.34 -30.83 28.65
C ALA A 805 0.24 -31.60 27.33
N ASN A 806 0.43 -32.92 27.41
CA ASN A 806 0.27 -33.84 26.28
C ASN A 806 1.16 -33.52 25.07
N ASN A 807 2.32 -32.87 25.26
CA ASN A 807 3.25 -32.57 24.18
C ASN A 807 4.20 -33.75 23.93
N GLN A 808 4.62 -33.94 22.67
CA GLN A 808 5.63 -34.92 22.27
C GLN A 808 6.96 -34.21 22.03
N LEU A 809 8.00 -34.52 22.81
CA LEU A 809 9.27 -33.79 22.84
C LEU A 809 10.43 -34.72 22.47
N HIS A 810 10.97 -34.55 21.26
CA HIS A 810 12.08 -35.37 20.77
C HIS A 810 13.28 -34.50 20.40
N SER A 811 14.36 -34.60 21.15
CA SER A 811 15.57 -33.80 20.94
C SER A 811 16.85 -34.52 21.38
N ASN A 812 17.98 -34.08 20.86
CA ASN A 812 19.29 -34.40 21.43
C ASN A 812 19.77 -33.33 22.44
N ASN A 813 18.98 -32.28 22.66
CA ASN A 813 19.22 -31.27 23.69
C ASN A 813 19.08 -31.87 25.11
N GLU A 814 19.55 -31.14 26.12
CA GLU A 814 19.38 -31.52 27.53
C GLU A 814 17.93 -31.35 28.01
N VAL A 815 17.22 -30.35 27.48
CA VAL A 815 15.87 -29.98 27.91
C VAL A 815 14.92 -29.93 26.71
N GLY A 816 13.66 -30.32 26.94
CA GLY A 816 12.57 -30.12 25.99
C GLY A 816 12.05 -28.70 26.07
N ILE A 817 11.34 -28.38 27.15
CA ILE A 817 10.73 -27.05 27.35
C ILE A 817 11.26 -26.42 28.63
N ILE A 818 11.68 -25.16 28.56
CA ILE A 818 11.99 -24.38 29.76
C ILE A 818 10.81 -23.48 30.10
N VAL A 819 10.30 -23.58 31.33
CA VAL A 819 9.23 -22.74 31.87
C VAL A 819 9.79 -21.83 32.96
N ARG A 820 9.78 -20.51 32.72
CA ARG A 820 10.29 -19.51 33.67
C ARG A 820 9.21 -18.54 34.11
N LYS A 821 9.28 -18.10 35.38
CA LYS A 821 8.43 -17.02 35.93
C LYS A 821 6.94 -17.24 35.69
N MET A 822 6.48 -18.49 35.74
CA MET A 822 5.07 -18.82 35.62
C MET A 822 4.38 -18.68 36.98
N GLY A 823 3.36 -17.81 37.10
CA GLY A 823 2.71 -17.53 38.38
C GLY A 823 1.97 -18.74 38.98
N SER A 824 1.22 -19.47 38.16
CA SER A 824 0.53 -20.72 38.52
C SER A 824 0.25 -21.57 37.28
N GLY A 825 0.06 -22.88 37.44
CA GLY A 825 -0.24 -23.71 36.27
C GLY A 825 -0.24 -25.21 36.50
N VAL A 826 -0.42 -25.95 35.41
CA VAL A 826 -0.37 -27.42 35.38
C VAL A 826 0.61 -27.88 34.31
N ILE A 827 1.49 -28.82 34.66
CA ILE A 827 2.39 -29.49 33.72
C ILE A 827 2.17 -31.00 33.83
N HIS A 828 1.69 -31.64 32.76
CA HIS A 828 1.27 -33.05 32.82
C HIS A 828 1.26 -33.76 31.47
N GLY A 829 1.61 -35.05 31.44
CA GLY A 829 1.37 -35.91 30.27
C GLY A 829 2.28 -35.60 29.09
N ASN A 830 3.37 -34.86 29.30
CA ASN A 830 4.37 -34.64 28.26
C ASN A 830 5.25 -35.89 28.13
N VAL A 831 5.44 -36.35 26.89
CA VAL A 831 6.15 -37.59 26.56
C VAL A 831 7.30 -37.29 25.61
N GLY A 832 8.38 -38.07 25.68
CA GLY A 832 9.56 -37.77 24.88
C GLY A 832 10.84 -38.36 25.46
N ASN A 833 11.98 -37.92 24.92
CA ASN A 833 13.31 -38.26 25.43
C ASN A 833 14.00 -37.12 26.18
N VAL A 834 13.32 -35.97 26.34
CA VAL A 834 13.82 -34.78 27.05
C VAL A 834 12.78 -34.21 28.01
N PRO A 835 13.17 -33.66 29.17
CA PRO A 835 12.25 -33.21 30.22
C PRO A 835 11.66 -31.81 29.97
N VAL A 836 10.67 -31.44 30.79
CA VAL A 836 10.21 -30.05 30.97
C VAL A 836 10.86 -29.49 32.23
N GLU A 837 11.69 -28.46 32.09
CA GLU A 837 12.35 -27.77 33.20
C GLU A 837 11.53 -26.57 33.67
N VAL A 838 11.46 -26.36 34.98
CA VAL A 838 10.68 -25.27 35.58
C VAL A 838 11.59 -24.45 36.51
N THR A 839 11.78 -23.16 36.20
CA THR A 839 12.64 -22.26 36.98
C THR A 839 11.86 -21.05 37.49
N ALA A 840 12.11 -20.61 38.72
CA ALA A 840 11.60 -19.36 39.29
C ALA A 840 10.08 -19.12 39.12
N SER A 841 9.27 -20.17 39.30
CA SER A 841 7.82 -20.16 39.08
C SER A 841 7.04 -20.38 40.39
N GLY A 842 5.78 -19.93 40.44
CA GLY A 842 4.91 -19.99 41.61
C GLY A 842 4.21 -21.35 41.78
N ASN A 843 2.90 -21.36 42.03
CA ASN A 843 2.14 -22.59 42.34
C ASN A 843 1.88 -23.43 41.08
N ILE A 844 2.83 -24.32 40.73
CA ILE A 844 2.70 -25.28 39.62
C ILE A 844 2.32 -26.67 40.15
N GLN A 845 1.24 -27.23 39.63
CA GLN A 845 0.88 -28.63 39.83
C GLN A 845 1.57 -29.48 38.77
N HIS A 846 2.27 -30.52 39.21
CA HIS A 846 3.07 -31.38 38.33
C HIS A 846 2.58 -32.84 38.39
N GLY A 847 2.43 -33.49 37.23
CA GLY A 847 2.06 -34.90 37.13
C GLY A 847 3.13 -35.76 36.43
N LEU A 848 2.81 -36.99 36.04
CA LEU A 848 3.74 -37.91 35.35
C LEU A 848 4.29 -37.28 34.05
N ASN A 849 5.59 -37.00 34.02
CA ASN A 849 6.41 -36.65 32.86
C ASN A 849 7.66 -37.56 32.95
N ILE A 850 7.98 -38.34 31.92
CA ILE A 850 9.03 -39.39 31.98
C ILE A 850 10.25 -38.96 31.14
N PRO A 851 11.52 -39.09 31.61
CA PRO A 851 12.00 -39.17 32.99
C PRO A 851 12.92 -37.99 33.39
N ASP A 852 12.91 -37.69 34.69
CA ASP A 852 13.78 -36.77 35.45
C ASP A 852 13.63 -35.26 35.17
N VAL A 853 12.54 -34.69 35.70
CA VAL A 853 12.47 -33.26 36.02
C VAL A 853 13.46 -32.99 37.17
N SER A 854 14.64 -32.44 36.86
CA SER A 854 15.45 -31.79 37.90
C SER A 854 14.76 -30.48 38.28
N ILE A 855 14.17 -30.47 39.48
CA ILE A 855 13.63 -29.26 40.14
C ILE A 855 14.77 -28.34 40.56
#